data_AF-A0A4E0S3E9-F1
#
_entry.id   AF-A0A4E0S3E9-F1
#
_cell.length_a   1.000
_cell.length_b   1.000
_cell.length_c   1.000
_cell.angle_alpha   90.00
_cell.angle_beta   90.00
_cell.angle_gamma   90.00
#
_symmetry.space_group_name_H-M   'P 1'
#
loop_
_entity.id
_entity.type
_entity.pdbx_description
1 polymer ?
#
loop_
_entity_poly.entity_id
_entity_poly.type
_entity_poly.pdbx_seq_one_letter_code
_entity_poly.pdbx_strand_id
1 'polypeptide(L)'
;MNLSELSGPIKSDNILLSATYEDAGNYTCKLSNLNREENVWIIAQKSSKIEPHVQEYRFDSGSSASMICCSDDSEDIILFEWRRKEGPMPKSYRVNQMTGTITIDPFTVNDVGEYECVVHRQKTKLIQTSWAHYENPAGNPVVCLQGQIDKADSYKSITVIGNVEMWGKPLYYNPQMNELSSEARKSLTTQICQSLQKARKDRSLAKYFPVLCEIVEVHPITEEVLVSVSVRDEHLLHLGYYDTDNQMREFVHGMFHRSYSSEMNYRFRAYTPDVAEELSYQTVFIEGQVFIDGELVEYNDKLSLWENPEFQQLDQQICKHLDLLRSLDSTFSKVIMKCTAYAMDLDSLLVAQLSFFDTDLIAAQLPTEEEKLRLSVKRWFILIPQIDSHIHFSPYVIRPVLFAFGKVEREGEIVLYSRDFMDTRNVNNVDLQENIYNHLNWFLQKHNKFTPYIHTFEVQSYDENTKEFKTRVTDSNKALQQAKMVIRRDYISLLEKDQVQPLSKFQYKIRSFEREYSIEVENAKEARIDITPRAPDAINGVEFENSTILLQSEVIGPQGTVSVKSLRKLCNKVDDYNDDDDYIDGDDDDSDDDDDDDDDDDDDDDEEEEEEEEEEDDDDDDDDDDDDDDDDDEEEEEEEEEEEDDD
;
A
#
# COMPACT_ATOMS: atom_id res chain seq x y z
N MET A 1 49.42 10.19 -7.73
CA MET A 1 48.50 11.38 -7.86
C MET A 1 48.40 12.20 -6.55
N ASN A 2 47.79 13.40 -6.54
CA ASN A 2 47.38 14.10 -5.30
C ASN A 2 45.91 13.75 -4.95
N LEU A 3 45.69 12.96 -3.90
CA LEU A 3 44.36 12.82 -3.30
C LEU A 3 44.06 14.01 -2.38
N SER A 4 42.86 14.57 -2.51
CA SER A 4 42.33 15.58 -1.59
C SER A 4 41.26 15.01 -0.67
N GLU A 5 41.03 15.74 0.42
CA GLU A 5 39.87 15.75 1.33
C GLU A 5 38.82 14.64 1.12
N LEU A 6 38.83 13.68 2.05
CA LEU A 6 37.64 12.89 2.40
C LEU A 6 36.79 13.70 3.39
N SER A 7 35.55 14.00 3.03
CA SER A 7 34.58 14.68 3.91
C SER A 7 33.41 13.76 4.26
N GLY A 8 33.15 13.60 5.57
CA GLY A 8 32.06 12.80 6.12
C GLY A 8 31.70 13.27 7.54
N PRO A 9 30.91 12.51 8.32
CA PRO A 9 30.42 12.94 9.64
C PRO A 9 31.50 13.18 10.69
N ILE A 10 32.71 12.62 10.52
CA ILE A 10 33.86 12.81 11.41
C ILE A 10 34.91 13.68 10.73
N LYS A 11 35.47 14.65 11.48
CA LYS A 11 36.46 15.61 10.98
C LYS A 11 37.76 14.93 10.54
N SER A 12 38.28 15.42 9.42
CA SER A 12 39.57 15.09 8.78
C SER A 12 40.75 14.78 9.73
N ASP A 13 41.01 13.49 9.99
CA ASP A 13 42.34 12.87 10.20
C ASP A 13 42.23 11.35 10.50
N ASN A 14 41.33 10.62 9.80
CA ASN A 14 40.92 9.26 10.19
C ASN A 14 41.72 8.11 9.53
N ILE A 15 42.35 7.29 10.38
CA ILE A 15 42.42 5.84 10.18
C ILE A 15 41.34 5.24 11.09
N LEU A 16 40.34 4.56 10.53
CA LEU A 16 39.28 3.94 11.33
C LEU A 16 39.80 2.64 11.98
N LEU A 17 40.34 2.76 13.21
CA LEU A 17 40.94 1.65 13.94
C LEU A 17 39.91 0.68 14.57
N SER A 18 38.68 1.14 14.74
CA SER A 18 37.52 0.35 15.16
C SER A 18 36.27 1.12 14.74
N ALA A 19 35.41 0.52 13.92
CA ALA A 19 34.15 1.14 13.51
C ALA A 19 33.10 1.05 14.63
N THR A 20 32.30 2.10 14.76
CA THR A 20 31.07 2.18 15.55
C THR A 20 29.93 2.67 14.65
N TYR A 21 28.69 2.67 15.14
CA TYR A 21 27.57 3.26 14.40
C TYR A 21 27.73 4.77 14.13
N GLU A 22 28.51 5.49 14.96
CA GLU A 22 28.79 6.92 14.76
C GLU A 22 29.81 7.17 13.62
N ASP A 23 30.49 6.11 13.14
CA ASP A 23 31.37 6.14 11.97
C ASP A 23 30.67 5.73 10.65
N ALA A 24 29.36 5.43 10.69
CA ALA A 24 28.58 5.08 9.51
C ALA A 24 28.10 6.33 8.74
N GLY A 25 27.84 6.18 7.44
CA GLY A 25 27.30 7.25 6.58
C GLY A 25 28.10 7.46 5.29
N ASN A 26 27.85 8.59 4.62
CA ASN A 26 28.49 8.92 3.35
C ASN A 26 29.81 9.68 3.56
N TYR A 27 30.83 9.26 2.82
CA TYR A 27 32.16 9.88 2.77
C TYR A 27 32.46 10.27 1.32
N THR A 28 32.46 11.57 1.04
CA THR A 28 32.85 12.10 -0.27
C THR A 28 34.38 12.19 -0.35
N CYS A 29 35.00 11.47 -1.27
CA CYS A 29 36.39 11.65 -1.66
C CYS A 29 36.46 12.65 -2.81
N LYS A 30 37.27 13.69 -2.66
CA LYS A 30 37.47 14.72 -3.71
C LYS A 30 38.82 14.52 -4.39
N LEU A 31 38.89 14.73 -5.70
CA LEU A 31 40.12 14.72 -6.48
C LEU A 31 40.38 16.13 -7.05
N SER A 32 41.10 16.94 -6.27
CA SER A 32 41.43 18.36 -6.55
C SER A 32 42.09 18.61 -7.91
N ASN A 33 42.71 17.58 -8.49
CA ASN A 33 43.39 17.64 -9.77
C ASN A 33 42.46 17.40 -10.97
N LEU A 34 41.23 16.93 -10.75
CA LEU A 34 40.26 16.52 -11.79
C LEU A 34 38.86 17.12 -11.60
N ASN A 35 38.63 17.93 -10.56
CA ASN A 35 37.31 18.40 -10.12
C ASN A 35 36.25 17.27 -9.93
N ARG A 36 36.71 16.02 -9.75
CA ARG A 36 35.87 14.84 -9.60
C ARG A 36 35.61 14.56 -8.11
N GLU A 37 34.37 14.29 -7.77
CA GLU A 37 33.96 13.90 -6.41
C GLU A 37 33.24 12.55 -6.47
N GLU A 38 33.68 11.60 -5.65
CA GLU A 38 33.08 10.27 -5.55
C GLU A 38 32.62 9.98 -4.12
N ASN A 39 31.51 9.26 -3.98
CA ASN A 39 30.83 9.06 -2.70
C ASN A 39 30.92 7.59 -2.28
N VAL A 40 31.38 7.35 -1.05
CA VAL A 40 31.56 6.01 -0.47
C VAL A 40 30.74 5.91 0.81
N TRP A 41 29.81 4.97 0.86
CA TRP A 41 29.03 4.66 2.06
C TRP A 41 29.79 3.68 2.97
N ILE A 42 30.00 4.04 4.23
CA ILE A 42 30.55 3.15 5.26
C ILE A 42 29.39 2.57 6.09
N ILE A 43 29.39 1.24 6.24
CA ILE A 43 28.34 0.46 6.90
C ILE A 43 28.89 -0.12 8.21
N ALA A 44 28.35 0.29 9.35
CA ALA A 44 28.75 -0.21 10.67
C ALA A 44 27.95 -1.44 11.11
N GLN A 45 28.11 -2.57 10.42
CA GLN A 45 27.37 -3.79 10.73
C GLN A 45 27.66 -4.26 12.17
N LYS A 46 26.59 -4.55 12.91
CA LYS A 46 26.64 -5.17 14.25
C LYS A 46 27.34 -6.52 14.16
N SER A 47 28.41 -6.73 14.94
CA SER A 47 28.91 -8.11 15.11
C SER A 47 27.87 -8.92 15.88
N SER A 48 27.31 -9.97 15.28
CA SER A 48 26.27 -10.83 15.89
C SER A 48 26.80 -11.68 17.05
N LYS A 49 27.16 -11.01 18.15
CA LYS A 49 27.40 -11.62 19.46
C LYS A 49 26.05 -11.92 20.08
N ILE A 50 25.45 -13.02 19.63
CA ILE A 50 24.39 -13.70 20.36
C ILE A 50 24.94 -14.05 21.75
N GLU A 51 24.26 -13.59 22.81
CA GLU A 51 24.50 -14.14 24.14
C GLU A 51 24.08 -15.62 24.10
N PRO A 52 24.93 -16.57 24.56
CA PRO A 52 24.70 -18.00 24.36
C PRO A 52 23.50 -18.49 25.17
N HIS A 53 22.32 -18.39 24.58
CA HIS A 53 21.08 -18.89 25.15
C HIS A 53 21.10 -20.43 25.13
N VAL A 54 20.99 -21.03 26.32
CA VAL A 54 20.98 -22.49 26.49
C VAL A 54 19.54 -22.99 26.43
N GLN A 55 19.21 -23.76 25.41
CA GLN A 55 17.89 -24.39 25.28
C GLN A 55 17.84 -25.74 26.02
N GLU A 56 16.90 -25.93 26.95
CA GLU A 56 16.64 -27.23 27.58
C GLU A 56 15.62 -28.06 26.79
N TYR A 57 15.96 -29.31 26.49
CA TYR A 57 15.09 -30.32 25.89
C TYR A 57 14.91 -31.51 26.84
N ARG A 58 13.74 -32.17 26.81
CA ARG A 58 13.40 -33.30 27.70
C ARG A 58 12.87 -34.47 26.88
N PHE A 59 13.48 -35.64 27.03
CA PHE A 59 13.16 -36.83 26.22
C PHE A 59 13.03 -38.10 27.06
N ASP A 60 12.15 -39.00 26.61
CA ASP A 60 11.98 -40.35 27.15
C ASP A 60 13.05 -41.32 26.61
N SER A 61 13.43 -42.32 27.41
CA SER A 61 14.37 -43.36 26.96
C SER A 61 13.67 -44.33 26.01
N GLY A 62 14.18 -44.44 24.79
CA GLY A 62 13.64 -45.29 23.73
C GLY A 62 12.74 -44.57 22.73
N SER A 63 12.52 -43.25 22.87
CA SER A 63 11.89 -42.44 21.83
C SER A 63 12.92 -41.85 20.86
N SER A 64 12.45 -41.36 19.72
CA SER A 64 13.23 -40.49 18.83
C SER A 64 13.30 -39.08 19.43
N ALA A 65 14.49 -38.62 19.79
CA ALA A 65 14.73 -37.28 20.30
C ALA A 65 15.17 -36.34 19.17
N SER A 66 14.52 -35.18 19.02
CA SER A 66 14.89 -34.16 18.02
C SER A 66 15.12 -32.80 18.67
N MET A 67 16.24 -32.14 18.32
CA MET A 67 16.61 -30.80 18.78
C MET A 67 16.90 -29.91 17.58
N ILE A 68 16.49 -28.64 17.61
CA ILE A 68 16.64 -27.70 16.50
C ILE A 68 17.71 -26.63 16.78
N CYS A 69 18.46 -26.30 15.74
CA CYS A 69 19.43 -25.20 15.75
C CYS A 69 18.81 -23.98 15.11
N CYS A 70 18.68 -22.89 15.87
CA CYS A 70 17.99 -21.70 15.42
C CYS A 70 18.96 -20.76 14.69
N SER A 71 18.53 -20.24 13.54
CA SER A 71 19.23 -19.26 12.72
C SER A 71 18.20 -18.36 12.06
N ASP A 72 18.44 -17.05 12.08
CA ASP A 72 17.44 -16.04 11.70
C ASP A 72 17.34 -15.87 10.17
N ASP A 73 18.42 -16.19 9.45
CA ASP A 73 18.53 -16.24 7.98
C ASP A 73 18.94 -17.65 7.52
N SER A 74 18.42 -18.06 6.36
CA SER A 74 18.71 -19.33 5.68
C SER A 74 19.68 -19.19 4.50
N GLU A 75 19.57 -18.15 3.68
CA GLU A 75 20.36 -17.98 2.43
C GLU A 75 21.89 -17.93 2.65
N ASP A 76 22.31 -17.51 3.85
CA ASP A 76 23.72 -17.30 4.20
C ASP A 76 24.39 -18.53 4.85
N ILE A 77 23.63 -19.62 5.07
CA ILE A 77 24.10 -20.85 5.74
C ILE A 77 24.80 -21.79 4.75
N ILE A 78 25.99 -22.27 5.12
CA ILE A 78 26.73 -23.31 4.38
C ILE A 78 26.43 -24.70 4.96
N LEU A 79 26.51 -24.88 6.28
CA LEU A 79 26.19 -26.15 6.95
C LEU A 79 25.92 -25.99 8.46
N PHE A 80 25.20 -26.96 9.01
CA PHE A 80 24.98 -27.18 10.44
C PHE A 80 25.87 -28.34 10.94
N GLU A 81 26.79 -28.03 11.85
CA GLU A 81 27.64 -29.01 12.55
C GLU A 81 27.15 -29.19 13.98
N TRP A 82 26.62 -30.38 14.31
CA TRP A 82 26.27 -30.73 15.69
C TRP A 82 27.39 -31.53 16.35
N ARG A 83 27.76 -31.13 17.57
CA ARG A 83 28.74 -31.79 18.43
C ARG A 83 28.23 -31.90 19.87
N ARG A 84 28.80 -32.80 20.65
CA ARG A 84 28.54 -32.96 22.10
C ARG A 84 29.74 -32.38 22.85
N LYS A 85 29.52 -31.59 23.91
CA LYS A 85 30.64 -31.03 24.70
C LYS A 85 31.39 -32.12 25.47
N GLU A 86 30.65 -33.13 25.95
CA GLU A 86 31.21 -34.27 26.68
C GLU A 86 31.03 -35.59 25.93
N GLY A 87 32.15 -36.14 25.44
CA GLY A 87 32.18 -37.45 24.79
C GLY A 87 31.79 -37.45 23.30
N PRO A 88 31.73 -38.64 22.68
CA PRO A 88 31.35 -38.77 21.27
C PRO A 88 29.85 -38.56 21.04
N MET A 89 29.49 -38.26 19.78
CA MET A 89 28.09 -38.24 19.35
C MET A 89 27.42 -39.62 19.49
N PRO A 90 26.11 -39.68 19.83
CA PRO A 90 25.32 -40.91 19.79
C PRO A 90 25.40 -41.59 18.42
N LYS A 91 25.59 -42.91 18.37
CA LYS A 91 25.70 -43.64 17.08
C LYS A 91 24.43 -43.62 16.23
N SER A 92 23.29 -43.30 16.84
CA SER A 92 21.97 -43.17 16.24
C SER A 92 21.70 -41.78 15.64
N TYR A 93 22.63 -40.82 15.75
CA TYR A 93 22.37 -39.44 15.33
C TYR A 93 22.25 -39.28 13.80
N ARG A 94 21.40 -38.33 13.39
CA ARG A 94 21.26 -37.80 12.03
C ARG A 94 21.09 -36.29 12.13
N VAL A 95 21.57 -35.55 11.13
CA VAL A 95 21.39 -34.08 11.05
C VAL A 95 20.72 -33.73 9.72
N ASN A 96 19.59 -33.04 9.77
CA ASN A 96 18.98 -32.41 8.61
C ASN A 96 19.67 -31.06 8.35
N GLN A 97 20.33 -30.94 7.19
CA GLN A 97 21.06 -29.72 6.81
C GLN A 97 20.16 -28.58 6.32
N MET A 98 18.90 -28.85 5.95
CA MET A 98 17.94 -27.80 5.58
C MET A 98 17.32 -27.12 6.81
N THR A 99 17.08 -27.87 7.89
CA THR A 99 16.35 -27.39 9.08
C THR A 99 17.22 -27.25 10.32
N GLY A 100 18.53 -27.52 10.22
CA GLY A 100 19.46 -27.53 11.34
C GLY A 100 19.14 -28.54 12.45
N THR A 101 18.20 -29.46 12.22
CA THR A 101 17.67 -30.36 13.26
C THR A 101 18.57 -31.59 13.40
N ILE A 102 18.98 -31.91 14.64
CA ILE A 102 19.56 -33.21 14.97
C ILE A 102 18.47 -34.12 15.51
N THR A 103 18.46 -35.38 15.05
CA THR A 103 17.60 -36.45 15.56
C THR A 103 18.45 -37.62 16.04
N ILE A 104 18.13 -38.18 17.21
CA ILE A 104 18.78 -39.32 17.85
C ILE A 104 17.70 -40.38 18.12
N ASP A 105 17.73 -41.49 17.38
CA ASP A 105 16.72 -42.54 17.48
C ASP A 105 17.34 -43.96 17.51
N PRO A 106 17.14 -44.75 18.57
CA PRO A 106 16.53 -44.38 19.85
C PRO A 106 17.45 -43.49 20.68
N PHE A 107 16.85 -42.59 21.47
CA PHE A 107 17.52 -41.84 22.54
C PHE A 107 17.66 -42.69 23.80
N THR A 108 18.82 -42.67 24.45
CA THR A 108 19.09 -43.44 25.67
C THR A 108 19.67 -42.58 26.79
N VAL A 109 19.71 -43.13 28.01
CA VAL A 109 20.35 -42.48 29.18
C VAL A 109 21.83 -42.14 28.93
N ASN A 110 22.51 -42.80 27.98
CA ASN A 110 23.90 -42.46 27.61
C ASN A 110 24.01 -41.23 26.69
N ASP A 111 22.89 -40.72 26.18
CA ASP A 111 22.83 -39.63 25.20
C ASP A 111 22.38 -38.29 25.84
N VAL A 112 22.03 -38.32 27.12
CA VAL A 112 21.79 -37.17 28.01
C VAL A 112 23.05 -36.30 28.14
N GLY A 113 22.91 -34.98 28.09
CA GLY A 113 24.00 -34.03 28.30
C GLY A 113 23.98 -32.82 27.37
N GLU A 114 25.12 -32.14 27.29
CA GLU A 114 25.25 -30.85 26.60
C GLU A 114 25.75 -31.01 25.15
N TYR A 115 24.98 -30.42 24.23
CA TYR A 115 25.24 -30.37 22.80
C TYR A 115 25.48 -28.92 22.35
N GLU A 116 26.26 -28.76 21.29
CA GLU A 116 26.43 -27.51 20.57
C GLU A 116 26.08 -27.71 19.10
N CYS A 117 25.32 -26.78 18.55
CA CYS A 117 25.23 -26.58 17.12
C CYS A 117 26.16 -25.45 16.72
N VAL A 118 26.96 -25.66 15.68
CA VAL A 118 27.71 -24.63 14.98
C VAL A 118 27.10 -24.42 13.60
N VAL A 119 26.48 -23.26 13.39
CA VAL A 119 26.04 -22.81 12.06
C VAL A 119 27.23 -22.14 11.40
N HIS A 120 27.70 -22.69 10.29
CA HIS A 120 28.74 -22.06 9.47
C HIS A 120 28.04 -21.24 8.39
N ARG A 121 28.20 -19.91 8.44
CA ARG A 121 27.75 -18.99 7.39
C ARG A 121 28.93 -18.57 6.51
N GLN A 122 28.67 -17.95 5.36
CA GLN A 122 29.72 -17.57 4.39
C GLN A 122 30.89 -16.75 4.98
N LYS A 123 30.62 -15.94 6.01
CA LYS A 123 31.58 -14.99 6.60
C LYS A 123 31.79 -15.14 8.12
N THR A 124 30.97 -15.96 8.80
CA THR A 124 30.90 -16.05 10.27
C THR A 124 30.56 -17.47 10.74
N LYS A 125 30.72 -17.72 12.05
CA LYS A 125 30.22 -18.94 12.70
C LYS A 125 29.40 -18.55 13.93
N LEU A 126 28.23 -19.16 14.06
CA LEU A 126 27.28 -18.98 15.16
C LEU A 126 27.26 -20.27 15.97
N ILE A 127 27.30 -20.18 17.30
CA ILE A 127 27.30 -21.36 18.19
C ILE A 127 26.11 -21.27 19.15
N GLN A 128 25.16 -22.20 19.00
CA GLN A 128 24.06 -22.42 19.95
C GLN A 128 24.44 -23.56 20.89
N THR A 129 24.07 -23.46 22.17
CA THR A 129 24.18 -24.56 23.15
C THR A 129 22.79 -25.10 23.50
N SER A 130 22.66 -26.41 23.61
CA SER A 130 21.42 -27.08 23.99
C SER A 130 21.69 -28.23 24.98
N TRP A 131 20.84 -28.37 25.98
CA TRP A 131 20.94 -29.42 27.02
C TRP A 131 19.82 -30.45 26.83
N ALA A 132 20.18 -31.72 26.70
CA ALA A 132 19.24 -32.83 26.61
C ALA A 132 19.11 -33.55 27.96
N HIS A 133 17.93 -33.47 28.57
CA HIS A 133 17.59 -34.07 29.86
C HIS A 133 16.73 -35.33 29.70
N TYR A 134 16.81 -36.22 30.69
CA TYR A 134 15.92 -37.37 30.85
C TYR A 134 14.80 -37.02 31.83
N GLU A 135 13.55 -36.96 31.37
CA GLU A 135 12.39 -36.69 32.21
C GLU A 135 11.10 -37.19 31.56
N ASN A 136 10.14 -37.62 32.39
CA ASN A 136 8.82 -38.13 31.99
C ASN A 136 7.77 -37.44 32.88
N PRO A 137 6.69 -36.85 32.33
CA PRO A 137 6.24 -36.89 30.92
C PRO A 137 6.88 -35.81 30.03
N ALA A 138 6.69 -35.95 28.71
CA ALA A 138 7.19 -35.03 27.70
C ALA A 138 6.65 -33.58 27.86
N GLY A 139 7.57 -32.62 27.80
CA GLY A 139 7.25 -31.22 27.52
C GLY A 139 7.08 -30.97 26.02
N ASN A 140 6.43 -29.87 25.66
CA ASN A 140 6.24 -29.46 24.26
C ASN A 140 7.58 -29.35 23.50
N PRO A 141 7.61 -29.59 22.17
CA PRO A 141 8.80 -29.34 21.37
C PRO A 141 9.22 -27.86 21.48
N VAL A 142 10.52 -27.63 21.67
CA VAL A 142 11.10 -26.29 21.59
C VAL A 142 11.10 -25.86 20.14
N VAL A 143 10.05 -25.15 19.73
CA VAL A 143 10.06 -24.36 18.51
C VAL A 143 11.07 -23.23 18.69
N CYS A 144 11.86 -22.91 17.65
CA CYS A 144 12.71 -21.73 17.68
C CYS A 144 11.87 -20.49 17.99
N LEU A 145 12.25 -19.74 19.02
CA LEU A 145 11.65 -18.44 19.35
C LEU A 145 12.14 -17.38 18.35
N GLN A 146 11.63 -17.45 17.12
CA GLN A 146 11.76 -16.39 16.13
C GLN A 146 11.26 -15.09 16.79
N GLY A 147 12.11 -14.06 16.86
CA GLY A 147 11.78 -12.80 17.52
C GLY A 147 12.14 -12.69 19.02
N GLN A 148 13.21 -13.34 19.51
CA GLN A 148 13.85 -12.91 20.78
C GLN A 148 15.37 -12.61 20.70
N ILE A 149 15.92 -12.49 19.49
CA ILE A 149 17.19 -11.76 19.24
C ILE A 149 16.93 -10.47 18.41
N ASP A 150 15.66 -10.09 18.26
CA ASP A 150 15.26 -8.79 17.75
C ASP A 150 14.84 -7.84 18.87
N LYS A 151 15.31 -6.59 18.78
CA LYS A 151 14.36 -5.48 19.00
C LYS A 151 13.39 -5.59 17.83
N ALA A 152 12.17 -6.07 18.07
CA ALA A 152 11.17 -6.39 17.04
C ALA A 152 11.24 -5.39 15.86
N ASP A 153 11.71 -5.89 14.71
CA ASP A 153 12.28 -5.15 13.56
C ASP A 153 11.62 -3.79 13.36
N SER A 154 12.20 -2.75 13.98
CA SER A 154 11.45 -1.53 14.29
C SER A 154 11.44 -0.57 13.10
N TYR A 155 10.45 -0.75 12.22
CA TYR A 155 10.18 0.15 11.10
C TYR A 155 9.63 1.50 11.57
N LYS A 156 10.21 2.57 11.03
CA LYS A 156 9.75 3.95 11.13
C LYS A 156 9.09 4.34 9.82
N SER A 157 7.79 4.58 9.84
CA SER A 157 7.03 5.06 8.69
C SER A 157 7.02 6.58 8.65
N ILE A 158 7.28 7.16 7.47
CA ILE A 158 7.02 8.57 7.18
C ILE A 158 6.10 8.68 5.95
N THR A 159 5.03 9.45 6.09
CA THR A 159 4.17 9.80 4.96
C THR A 159 4.82 10.92 4.15
N VAL A 160 4.95 10.71 2.85
CA VAL A 160 5.37 11.71 1.86
C VAL A 160 4.21 11.97 0.91
N ILE A 161 4.11 13.17 0.36
CA ILE A 161 3.10 13.55 -0.63
C ILE A 161 3.75 14.17 -1.86
N GLY A 162 3.26 13.86 -3.06
CA GLY A 162 3.85 14.44 -4.27
C GLY A 162 3.06 14.21 -5.55
N ASN A 163 3.29 15.10 -6.50
CA ASN A 163 2.90 14.92 -7.90
C ASN A 163 3.63 13.70 -8.49
N VAL A 164 2.90 12.90 -9.28
CA VAL A 164 3.41 11.77 -10.06
C VAL A 164 3.11 12.01 -11.53
N GLU A 165 4.12 11.79 -12.38
CA GLU A 165 4.00 11.79 -13.83
C GLU A 165 4.40 10.40 -14.35
N MET A 166 3.54 9.80 -15.19
CA MET A 166 3.79 8.50 -15.84
C MET A 166 3.84 8.74 -17.36
N TRP A 167 4.92 8.27 -18.01
CA TRP A 167 5.19 8.49 -19.44
C TRP A 167 5.04 9.96 -19.89
N GLY A 168 5.47 10.90 -19.04
CA GLY A 168 5.40 12.34 -19.30
C GLY A 168 4.01 12.98 -19.19
N LYS A 169 3.00 12.25 -18.67
CA LYS A 169 1.66 12.79 -18.35
C LYS A 169 1.45 12.81 -16.84
N PRO A 170 0.74 13.80 -16.26
CA PRO A 170 0.35 13.76 -14.86
C PRO A 170 -0.56 12.56 -14.58
N LEU A 171 -0.49 12.03 -13.36
CA LEU A 171 -1.39 10.97 -12.89
C LEU A 171 -2.85 11.45 -12.93
N TYR A 172 -3.67 10.84 -13.78
CA TYR A 172 -5.11 11.06 -13.77
C TYR A 172 -5.74 10.35 -12.57
N TYR A 173 -6.41 11.09 -11.68
CA TYR A 173 -7.07 10.48 -10.53
C TYR A 173 -8.28 9.64 -10.95
N ASN A 174 -8.41 8.45 -10.36
CA ASN A 174 -9.67 7.72 -10.33
C ASN A 174 -9.99 7.24 -8.90
N PRO A 175 -11.27 7.30 -8.45
CA PRO A 175 -11.70 6.80 -7.14
C PRO A 175 -11.23 5.38 -6.77
N GLN A 176 -11.05 4.49 -7.75
CA GLN A 176 -10.59 3.12 -7.52
C GLN A 176 -9.14 3.04 -7.00
N MET A 177 -8.32 4.09 -7.18
CA MET A 177 -6.95 4.15 -6.60
C MET A 177 -6.96 4.24 -5.06
N ASN A 178 -8.09 4.65 -4.46
CA ASN A 178 -8.28 4.70 -3.01
C ASN A 178 -8.96 3.44 -2.44
N GLU A 179 -9.40 2.50 -3.29
CA GLU A 179 -9.84 1.17 -2.84
C GLU A 179 -8.63 0.31 -2.43
N LEU A 180 -8.61 -0.19 -1.20
CA LEU A 180 -7.48 -0.96 -0.64
C LEU A 180 -7.21 -2.31 -1.35
N SER A 181 -8.17 -2.77 -2.17
CA SER A 181 -8.15 -4.07 -2.84
C SER A 181 -8.06 -4.02 -4.38
N SER A 182 -8.10 -2.83 -4.99
CA SER A 182 -8.18 -2.71 -6.46
C SER A 182 -6.86 -3.00 -7.17
N GLU A 183 -6.95 -3.51 -8.41
CA GLU A 183 -5.77 -3.66 -9.27
C GLU A 183 -5.16 -2.30 -9.63
N ALA A 184 -5.97 -1.25 -9.73
CA ALA A 184 -5.50 0.13 -9.95
C ALA A 184 -4.55 0.59 -8.83
N ARG A 185 -4.93 0.39 -7.55
CA ARG A 185 -4.08 0.73 -6.40
C ARG A 185 -2.85 -0.17 -6.32
N LYS A 186 -2.98 -1.48 -6.56
CA LYS A 186 -1.83 -2.43 -6.55
C LYS A 186 -0.82 -2.10 -7.65
N SER A 187 -1.28 -1.82 -8.86
CA SER A 187 -0.45 -1.44 -10.01
C SER A 187 0.28 -0.13 -9.73
N LEU A 188 -0.44 0.91 -9.31
CA LEU A 188 0.15 2.21 -9.00
C LEU A 188 1.15 2.11 -7.82
N THR A 189 0.82 1.34 -6.77
CA THR A 189 1.73 1.09 -5.65
C THR A 189 3.01 0.40 -6.11
N THR A 190 2.89 -0.67 -6.91
CA THR A 190 4.03 -1.40 -7.47
C THR A 190 4.94 -0.48 -8.28
N GLN A 191 4.38 0.33 -9.20
CA GLN A 191 5.13 1.26 -10.04
C GLN A 191 5.83 2.36 -9.23
N ILE A 192 5.14 2.99 -8.29
CA ILE A 192 5.70 4.03 -7.41
C ILE A 192 6.81 3.44 -6.53
N CYS A 193 6.57 2.30 -5.89
CA CYS A 193 7.51 1.71 -4.95
C CYS A 193 8.76 1.14 -5.64
N GLN A 194 8.62 0.51 -6.82
CA GLN A 194 9.79 0.13 -7.63
C GLN A 194 10.61 1.34 -8.05
N SER A 195 9.95 2.44 -8.45
CA SER A 195 10.64 3.68 -8.85
C SER A 195 11.34 4.36 -7.67
N LEU A 196 10.74 4.34 -6.48
CA LEU A 196 11.39 4.78 -5.25
C LEU A 196 12.64 3.94 -4.91
N GLN A 197 12.62 2.61 -5.07
CA GLN A 197 13.84 1.80 -4.91
C GLN A 197 14.91 2.14 -5.96
N LYS A 198 14.54 2.26 -7.24
CA LYS A 198 15.45 2.64 -8.34
C LYS A 198 16.17 3.97 -8.05
N ALA A 199 15.48 4.93 -7.43
CA ALA A 199 15.96 6.30 -7.21
C ALA A 199 16.72 6.54 -5.88
N ARG A 200 16.98 5.50 -5.08
CA ARG A 200 17.75 5.58 -3.83
C ARG A 200 19.21 6.00 -4.08
N LYS A 201 19.71 6.96 -3.29
CA LYS A 201 21.14 7.36 -3.31
C LYS A 201 22.07 6.29 -2.71
N ASP A 202 21.53 5.37 -1.94
CA ASP A 202 22.23 4.26 -1.28
C ASP A 202 22.01 2.92 -1.99
N ARG A 203 21.84 2.90 -3.33
CA ARG A 203 21.41 1.70 -4.09
C ARG A 203 22.19 0.41 -3.80
N SER A 204 23.47 0.48 -3.42
CA SER A 204 24.28 -0.67 -2.97
C SER A 204 23.83 -1.29 -1.64
N LEU A 205 23.17 -0.52 -0.79
CA LEU A 205 22.61 -0.96 0.50
C LEU A 205 21.20 -1.54 0.36
N ALA A 206 20.55 -1.39 -0.80
CA ALA A 206 19.14 -1.75 -0.98
C ALA A 206 18.82 -3.24 -0.75
N LYS A 207 19.78 -4.15 -0.96
CA LYS A 207 19.63 -5.58 -0.60
C LYS A 207 19.60 -5.80 0.93
N TYR A 208 20.34 -5.00 1.70
CA TYR A 208 20.47 -5.18 3.15
C TYR A 208 19.40 -4.41 3.92
N PHE A 209 18.98 -3.27 3.40
CA PHE A 209 17.94 -2.44 3.98
C PHE A 209 16.83 -2.17 2.96
N PRO A 210 15.86 -3.09 2.81
CA PRO A 210 14.68 -2.85 2.01
C PRO A 210 13.84 -1.74 2.66
N VAL A 211 13.49 -0.73 1.86
CA VAL A 211 12.51 0.29 2.25
C VAL A 211 11.12 -0.27 1.92
N LEU A 212 10.23 -0.38 2.90
CA LEU A 212 8.82 -0.71 2.63
C LEU A 212 8.11 0.55 2.10
N CYS A 213 7.14 0.34 1.22
CA CYS A 213 6.44 1.43 0.55
C CYS A 213 5.00 1.00 0.25
N GLU A 214 4.05 1.87 0.57
CA GLU A 214 2.61 1.65 0.35
C GLU A 214 1.95 2.99 0.02
N ILE A 215 1.02 3.02 -0.95
CA ILE A 215 0.17 4.19 -1.12
C ILE A 215 -0.78 4.28 0.09
N VAL A 216 -0.91 5.47 0.68
CA VAL A 216 -1.93 5.78 1.68
C VAL A 216 -3.21 6.23 0.98
N GLU A 217 -3.09 7.23 0.09
CA GLU A 217 -4.21 7.86 -0.60
C GLU A 217 -3.70 8.53 -1.88
N VAL A 218 -4.51 8.60 -2.94
CA VAL A 218 -4.35 9.60 -4.00
C VAL A 218 -5.38 10.69 -3.74
N HIS A 219 -4.91 11.93 -3.57
CA HIS A 219 -5.75 13.05 -3.18
C HIS A 219 -6.61 13.49 -4.39
N PRO A 220 -7.96 13.47 -4.30
CA PRO A 220 -8.82 13.60 -5.47
C PRO A 220 -8.73 14.95 -6.19
N ILE A 221 -8.52 16.06 -5.45
CA ILE A 221 -8.54 17.41 -6.03
C ILE A 221 -7.17 17.82 -6.62
N THR A 222 -6.06 17.57 -5.90
CA THR A 222 -4.69 17.90 -6.34
C THR A 222 -4.01 16.83 -7.18
N GLU A 223 -4.55 15.60 -7.22
CA GLU A 223 -4.01 14.43 -7.93
C GLU A 223 -2.62 13.97 -7.39
N GLU A 224 -2.20 14.49 -6.22
CA GLU A 224 -0.97 14.07 -5.55
C GLU A 224 -1.13 12.74 -4.80
N VAL A 225 -0.10 11.90 -4.84
CA VAL A 225 -0.07 10.62 -4.14
C VAL A 225 0.58 10.79 -2.77
N LEU A 226 -0.12 10.34 -1.73
CA LEU A 226 0.40 10.14 -0.38
C LEU A 226 0.96 8.72 -0.27
N VAL A 227 2.22 8.58 0.09
CA VAL A 227 2.95 7.31 0.19
C VAL A 227 3.53 7.17 1.60
N SER A 228 3.26 6.05 2.26
CA SER A 228 3.92 5.64 3.49
C SER A 228 5.25 4.96 3.12
N VAL A 229 6.36 5.51 3.60
CA VAL A 229 7.71 4.99 3.38
C VAL A 229 8.24 4.50 4.72
N SER A 230 8.38 3.19 4.89
CA SER A 230 8.76 2.56 6.17
C SER A 230 10.17 1.98 6.12
N VAL A 231 10.99 2.33 7.11
CA VAL A 231 12.44 2.07 7.11
C VAL A 231 12.87 1.51 8.45
N ARG A 232 13.70 0.46 8.48
CA ARG A 232 14.20 -0.13 9.73
C ARG A 232 15.04 0.88 10.52
N ASP A 233 14.90 0.92 11.84
CA ASP A 233 15.73 1.74 12.74
C ASP A 233 17.23 1.55 12.48
N GLU A 234 17.70 0.33 12.20
CA GLU A 234 19.10 0.08 11.91
C GLU A 234 19.57 0.80 10.64
N HIS A 235 18.73 0.92 9.61
CA HIS A 235 19.08 1.61 8.35
C HIS A 235 19.22 3.13 8.56
N LEU A 236 18.33 3.72 9.35
CA LEU A 236 18.40 5.14 9.72
C LEU A 236 19.72 5.43 10.46
N LEU A 237 20.06 4.60 11.45
CA LEU A 237 21.31 4.70 12.20
C LEU A 237 22.56 4.54 11.31
N HIS A 238 22.55 3.59 10.35
CA HIS A 238 23.63 3.42 9.37
C HIS A 238 23.84 4.63 8.45
N LEU A 239 22.82 5.47 8.27
CA LEU A 239 22.87 6.68 7.46
C LEU A 239 23.09 7.96 8.31
N GLY A 240 23.26 7.82 9.63
CA GLY A 240 23.48 8.93 10.55
C GLY A 240 22.21 9.67 11.01
N TYR A 241 21.02 9.13 10.74
CA TYR A 241 19.73 9.68 11.17
C TYR A 241 19.28 9.06 12.51
N TYR A 242 18.85 9.91 13.43
CA TYR A 242 18.35 9.52 14.75
C TYR A 242 16.83 9.70 14.84
N ASP A 243 16.17 8.81 15.58
CA ASP A 243 14.71 8.68 15.77
C ASP A 243 14.03 9.99 16.23
N THR A 244 13.72 10.85 15.25
CA THR A 244 13.00 12.13 15.41
C THR A 244 12.34 12.53 14.09
N ASP A 245 11.12 13.08 14.13
CA ASP A 245 10.34 13.42 12.93
C ASP A 245 11.09 14.32 11.94
N ASN A 246 11.82 15.31 12.45
CA ASN A 246 12.62 16.21 11.60
C ASN A 246 13.73 15.46 10.86
N GLN A 247 14.37 14.48 11.48
CA GLN A 247 15.41 13.69 10.82
C GLN A 247 14.84 12.66 9.85
N MET A 248 13.62 12.16 10.06
CA MET A 248 12.90 11.38 9.04
C MET A 248 12.58 12.21 7.78
N ARG A 249 12.30 13.52 7.93
CA ARG A 249 12.12 14.44 6.79
C ARG A 249 13.42 14.69 6.03
N GLU A 250 14.51 14.97 6.76
CA GLU A 250 15.86 15.10 6.19
C GLU A 250 16.35 13.78 5.57
N PHE A 251 15.93 12.62 6.09
CA PHE A 251 16.14 11.32 5.48
C PHE A 251 15.42 11.26 4.12
N VAL A 252 14.12 11.52 4.02
CA VAL A 252 13.40 11.48 2.73
C VAL A 252 14.08 12.38 1.67
N HIS A 253 14.44 13.61 2.02
CA HIS A 253 15.12 14.53 1.10
C HIS A 253 16.58 14.12 0.80
N GLY A 254 17.27 13.50 1.76
CA GLY A 254 18.62 12.96 1.63
C GLY A 254 18.70 11.64 0.86
N MET A 255 17.67 10.80 0.93
CA MET A 255 17.66 9.39 0.54
C MET A 255 17.30 9.14 -0.92
N PHE A 256 16.41 9.94 -1.48
CA PHE A 256 15.96 9.78 -2.87
C PHE A 256 16.59 10.86 -3.76
N HIS A 257 17.06 10.47 -4.94
CA HIS A 257 17.27 11.41 -6.04
C HIS A 257 15.90 11.92 -6.55
N ARG A 258 15.90 13.08 -7.21
CA ARG A 258 14.78 13.41 -8.12
C ARG A 258 14.88 12.47 -9.30
N SER A 259 13.92 11.56 -9.44
CA SER A 259 13.86 10.63 -10.57
C SER A 259 13.42 11.39 -11.82
N TYR A 260 14.32 11.51 -12.78
CA TYR A 260 14.02 11.97 -14.14
C TYR A 260 14.18 10.78 -15.10
N SER A 261 13.37 9.74 -14.90
CA SER A 261 13.29 8.61 -15.82
C SER A 261 12.27 8.88 -16.92
N SER A 262 12.42 8.25 -18.08
CA SER A 262 11.45 8.29 -19.18
C SER A 262 10.12 7.58 -18.85
N GLU A 263 10.15 6.63 -17.92
CA GLU A 263 8.99 5.86 -17.45
C GLU A 263 8.16 6.69 -16.46
N MET A 264 8.81 7.27 -15.44
CA MET A 264 8.16 7.95 -14.33
C MET A 264 9.02 9.09 -13.76
N ASN A 265 8.37 10.22 -13.48
CA ASN A 265 8.91 11.38 -12.75
C ASN A 265 8.01 11.64 -11.52
N TYR A 266 8.58 12.12 -10.41
CA TYR A 266 7.83 12.43 -9.20
C TYR A 266 8.47 13.56 -8.38
N ARG A 267 7.66 14.24 -7.57
CA ARG A 267 8.13 15.29 -6.65
C ARG A 267 7.52 15.16 -5.26
N PHE A 268 8.01 14.19 -4.50
CA PHE A 268 7.63 14.01 -3.10
C PHE A 268 8.22 15.09 -2.17
N ARG A 269 7.40 15.51 -1.20
CA ARG A 269 7.74 16.32 -0.03
C ARG A 269 7.23 15.61 1.24
N ALA A 270 7.76 15.97 2.41
CA ALA A 270 7.21 15.46 3.66
C ALA A 270 5.74 15.90 3.84
N TYR A 271 4.88 14.98 4.27
CA TYR A 271 3.51 15.31 4.70
C TYR A 271 3.57 15.83 6.13
N THR A 272 3.25 17.12 6.35
CA THR A 272 3.26 17.77 7.67
C THR A 272 1.82 17.99 8.16
N PRO A 273 1.60 18.25 9.47
CA PRO A 273 0.28 18.61 9.97
C PRO A 273 -0.31 19.84 9.25
N ASP A 274 0.53 20.82 8.92
CA ASP A 274 0.14 22.04 8.20
C ASP A 274 -0.32 21.72 6.76
N VAL A 275 0.38 20.81 6.07
CA VAL A 275 -0.01 20.29 4.75
C VAL A 275 -1.27 19.43 4.83
N ALA A 276 -1.49 18.72 5.94
CA ALA A 276 -2.70 17.93 6.18
C ALA A 276 -3.94 18.82 6.49
N GLU A 277 -3.73 20.01 7.05
CA GLU A 277 -4.78 21.04 7.21
C GLU A 277 -5.05 21.74 5.87
N GLU A 278 -4.01 22.14 5.12
CA GLU A 278 -4.12 22.72 3.77
C GLU A 278 -4.86 21.80 2.78
N LEU A 279 -4.60 20.50 2.85
CA LEU A 279 -5.18 19.46 1.99
C LEU A 279 -6.32 18.70 2.69
N SER A 280 -6.96 19.30 3.69
CA SER A 280 -8.19 18.75 4.26
C SER A 280 -9.35 18.88 3.26
N TYR A 281 -10.05 17.78 3.02
CA TYR A 281 -11.11 17.70 2.03
C TYR A 281 -12.23 16.74 2.45
N GLN A 282 -13.46 17.08 2.08
CA GLN A 282 -14.63 16.20 2.18
C GLN A 282 -14.94 15.53 0.84
N THR A 283 -15.65 14.41 0.90
CA THR A 283 -16.16 13.73 -0.30
C THR A 283 -17.58 13.22 -0.07
N VAL A 284 -18.40 13.37 -1.11
CA VAL A 284 -19.80 12.95 -1.16
C VAL A 284 -20.01 12.15 -2.44
N PHE A 285 -20.43 10.89 -2.31
CA PHE A 285 -20.84 10.09 -3.46
C PHE A 285 -22.30 10.37 -3.86
N ILE A 286 -22.55 10.33 -5.16
CA ILE A 286 -23.88 10.46 -5.76
C ILE A 286 -24.11 9.33 -6.77
N GLU A 287 -25.36 8.86 -6.90
CA GLU A 287 -25.75 7.84 -7.89
C GLU A 287 -27.03 8.24 -8.62
N GLY A 288 -27.11 7.99 -9.92
CA GLY A 288 -28.29 8.34 -10.73
C GLY A 288 -28.29 7.73 -12.12
N GLN A 289 -29.45 7.78 -12.77
CA GLN A 289 -29.56 7.44 -14.20
C GLN A 289 -29.04 8.60 -15.05
N VAL A 290 -28.32 8.27 -16.12
CA VAL A 290 -27.81 9.22 -17.12
C VAL A 290 -28.59 9.06 -18.41
N PHE A 291 -29.06 10.17 -18.97
CA PHE A 291 -29.64 10.22 -20.30
C PHE A 291 -28.79 11.14 -21.19
N ILE A 292 -28.51 10.70 -22.41
CA ILE A 292 -27.82 11.47 -23.46
C ILE A 292 -28.74 11.56 -24.68
N ASP A 293 -29.02 12.77 -25.14
CA ASP A 293 -29.99 13.11 -26.19
C ASP A 293 -31.41 12.51 -26.00
N GLY A 294 -31.73 12.12 -24.76
CA GLY A 294 -32.99 11.48 -24.34
C GLY A 294 -32.91 9.96 -24.16
N GLU A 295 -31.84 9.30 -24.64
CA GLU A 295 -31.63 7.86 -24.50
C GLU A 295 -30.91 7.53 -23.18
N LEU A 296 -31.32 6.45 -22.51
CA LEU A 296 -30.67 5.98 -21.28
C LEU A 296 -29.29 5.40 -21.58
N VAL A 297 -28.27 5.81 -20.84
CA VAL A 297 -26.95 5.17 -20.91
C VAL A 297 -26.97 3.90 -20.06
N GLU A 298 -27.21 2.77 -20.73
CA GLU A 298 -27.28 1.45 -20.12
C GLU A 298 -25.90 0.90 -19.70
N TYR A 299 -25.92 -0.06 -18.76
CA TYR A 299 -24.73 -0.75 -18.30
C TYR A 299 -23.99 -1.49 -19.42
N ASN A 300 -22.66 -1.39 -19.41
CA ASN A 300 -21.75 -2.11 -20.29
C ASN A 300 -20.44 -2.37 -19.53
N ASP A 301 -19.80 -3.52 -19.72
CA ASP A 301 -18.52 -3.84 -19.08
C ASP A 301 -17.42 -2.83 -19.42
N LYS A 302 -17.46 -2.21 -20.61
CA LYS A 302 -16.60 -1.07 -20.95
C LYS A 302 -16.75 0.11 -19.99
N LEU A 303 -17.96 0.35 -19.47
CA LEU A 303 -18.27 1.41 -18.50
C LEU A 303 -17.99 0.99 -17.04
N SER A 304 -17.43 -0.20 -16.83
CA SER A 304 -16.80 -0.61 -15.57
C SER A 304 -15.30 -0.31 -15.52
N LEU A 305 -14.66 -0.11 -16.68
CA LEU A 305 -13.23 0.09 -16.81
C LEU A 305 -12.91 1.58 -16.99
N TRP A 306 -12.40 2.23 -15.94
CA TRP A 306 -12.14 3.68 -15.95
C TRP A 306 -11.05 4.13 -16.94
N GLU A 307 -10.19 3.19 -17.37
CA GLU A 307 -9.19 3.40 -18.42
C GLU A 307 -9.81 3.40 -19.83
N ASN A 308 -11.07 3.00 -19.99
CA ASN A 308 -11.74 2.94 -21.27
C ASN A 308 -12.09 4.36 -21.79
N PRO A 309 -11.76 4.70 -23.06
CA PRO A 309 -12.10 6.00 -23.64
C PRO A 309 -13.59 6.35 -23.62
N GLU A 310 -14.49 5.37 -23.73
CA GLU A 310 -15.94 5.58 -23.66
C GLU A 310 -16.37 6.02 -22.25
N PHE A 311 -15.78 5.42 -21.21
CA PHE A 311 -16.00 5.84 -19.82
C PHE A 311 -15.40 7.22 -19.53
N GLN A 312 -14.18 7.50 -20.01
CA GLN A 312 -13.55 8.82 -19.84
C GLN A 312 -14.32 9.94 -20.56
N GLN A 313 -14.95 9.64 -21.70
CA GLN A 313 -15.85 10.57 -22.39
C GLN A 313 -17.16 10.78 -21.61
N LEU A 314 -17.71 9.74 -20.97
CA LEU A 314 -18.88 9.84 -20.09
C LEU A 314 -18.58 10.67 -18.83
N ASP A 315 -17.45 10.41 -18.17
CA ASP A 315 -16.97 11.15 -16.99
C ASP A 315 -16.82 12.65 -17.29
N GLN A 316 -16.09 12.99 -18.36
CA GLN A 316 -15.94 14.37 -18.81
C GLN A 316 -17.27 15.06 -19.15
N GLN A 317 -18.27 14.34 -19.66
CA GLN A 317 -19.59 14.87 -19.94
C GLN A 317 -20.37 15.15 -18.64
N ILE A 318 -20.42 14.16 -17.75
CA ILE A 318 -21.16 14.25 -16.49
C ILE A 318 -20.57 15.29 -15.55
N CYS A 319 -19.24 15.37 -15.44
CA CYS A 319 -18.60 16.37 -14.61
C CYS A 319 -18.72 17.81 -15.18
N LYS A 320 -18.79 17.99 -16.51
CA LYS A 320 -19.15 19.29 -17.12
C LYS A 320 -20.60 19.67 -16.83
N HIS A 321 -21.53 18.71 -16.89
CA HIS A 321 -22.93 18.94 -16.54
C HIS A 321 -23.07 19.32 -15.04
N LEU A 322 -22.42 18.59 -14.14
CA LEU A 322 -22.43 18.87 -12.71
C LEU A 322 -21.78 20.23 -12.36
N ASP A 323 -20.69 20.62 -13.03
CA ASP A 323 -20.09 21.96 -12.85
C ASP A 323 -20.99 23.09 -13.37
N LEU A 324 -21.72 22.87 -14.47
CA LEU A 324 -22.76 23.80 -14.93
C LEU A 324 -23.86 23.97 -13.87
N LEU A 325 -24.41 22.88 -13.33
CA LEU A 325 -25.41 22.94 -12.25
C LEU A 325 -24.85 23.61 -10.97
N ARG A 326 -23.55 23.44 -10.69
CA ARG A 326 -22.84 24.09 -9.56
C ARG A 326 -22.73 25.59 -9.78
N SER A 327 -22.43 26.03 -11.00
CA SER A 327 -22.29 27.44 -11.36
C SER A 327 -23.59 28.26 -11.20
N LEU A 328 -24.75 27.60 -11.26
CA LEU A 328 -26.06 28.25 -11.08
C LEU A 328 -26.46 28.45 -9.61
N ASP A 329 -25.88 27.71 -8.66
CA ASP A 329 -26.23 27.83 -7.24
C ASP A 329 -25.44 28.95 -6.55
N SER A 330 -26.15 29.80 -5.80
CA SER A 330 -25.57 30.99 -5.15
C SER A 330 -24.59 30.70 -3.99
N THR A 331 -24.42 29.44 -3.58
CA THR A 331 -23.49 28.98 -2.55
C THR A 331 -22.40 28.11 -3.16
N PHE A 332 -22.78 27.03 -3.86
CA PHE A 332 -21.84 26.06 -4.44
C PHE A 332 -21.03 26.62 -5.62
N SER A 333 -21.50 27.66 -6.32
CA SER A 333 -20.69 28.38 -7.33
C SER A 333 -19.37 28.95 -6.79
N LYS A 334 -19.30 29.21 -5.47
CA LYS A 334 -18.12 29.74 -4.76
C LYS A 334 -17.10 28.68 -4.34
N VAL A 335 -17.47 27.40 -4.40
CA VAL A 335 -16.67 26.27 -3.92
C VAL A 335 -16.00 25.59 -5.11
N ILE A 336 -14.71 25.25 -5.02
CA ILE A 336 -14.08 24.38 -6.01
C ILE A 336 -14.55 22.94 -5.76
N MET A 337 -15.15 22.33 -6.78
CA MET A 337 -15.63 20.95 -6.75
C MET A 337 -14.85 20.15 -7.79
N LYS A 338 -14.08 19.16 -7.34
CA LYS A 338 -13.62 18.09 -8.24
C LYS A 338 -14.77 17.10 -8.38
N CYS A 339 -15.11 16.77 -9.62
CA CYS A 339 -15.99 15.65 -9.95
C CYS A 339 -15.15 14.56 -10.64
N THR A 340 -15.45 13.30 -10.38
CA THR A 340 -14.89 12.15 -11.11
C THR A 340 -15.87 10.98 -11.06
N ALA A 341 -16.18 10.37 -12.19
CA ALA A 341 -16.99 9.16 -12.26
C ALA A 341 -16.27 7.98 -11.60
N TYR A 342 -17.02 7.19 -10.82
CA TYR A 342 -16.48 6.05 -10.07
C TYR A 342 -16.51 4.78 -10.93
N ALA A 343 -17.73 4.38 -11.31
CA ALA A 343 -18.09 3.37 -12.31
C ALA A 343 -19.63 3.30 -12.38
N MET A 344 -20.17 2.54 -13.34
CA MET A 344 -21.60 2.23 -13.43
C MET A 344 -21.94 0.92 -12.67
N ASP A 345 -23.10 0.88 -12.01
CA ASP A 345 -23.68 -0.33 -11.42
C ASP A 345 -24.55 -1.10 -12.43
N LEU A 346 -24.89 -2.35 -12.13
CA LEU A 346 -25.72 -3.20 -13.01
C LEU A 346 -27.13 -2.61 -13.25
N ASP A 347 -27.65 -1.85 -12.29
CA ASP A 347 -28.91 -1.09 -12.38
C ASP A 347 -28.86 0.09 -13.40
N SER A 348 -27.79 0.21 -14.21
CA SER A 348 -27.49 1.37 -15.07
C SER A 348 -27.45 2.70 -14.29
N LEU A 349 -27.01 2.64 -13.03
CA LEU A 349 -26.78 3.79 -12.17
C LEU A 349 -25.31 4.19 -12.24
N LEU A 350 -25.02 5.39 -12.76
CA LEU A 350 -23.68 5.95 -12.71
C LEU A 350 -23.42 6.50 -11.30
N VAL A 351 -22.35 6.01 -10.66
CA VAL A 351 -21.83 6.58 -9.41
C VAL A 351 -20.75 7.61 -9.73
N ALA A 352 -20.82 8.78 -9.10
CA ALA A 352 -19.79 9.82 -9.20
C ALA A 352 -19.34 10.30 -7.81
N GLN A 353 -18.06 10.69 -7.73
CA GLN A 353 -17.44 11.30 -6.57
C GLN A 353 -17.47 12.82 -6.70
N LEU A 354 -17.98 13.53 -5.69
CA LEU A 354 -17.78 14.97 -5.53
C LEU A 354 -16.80 15.21 -4.37
N SER A 355 -15.70 15.90 -4.63
CA SER A 355 -14.68 16.24 -3.62
C SER A 355 -14.49 17.76 -3.53
N PHE A 356 -14.42 18.27 -2.29
CA PHE A 356 -14.37 19.70 -1.97
C PHE A 356 -13.31 19.94 -0.90
N PHE A 357 -12.49 20.99 -1.01
CA PHE A 357 -11.58 21.39 0.07
C PHE A 357 -12.35 21.97 1.26
N ASP A 358 -11.93 21.65 2.47
CA ASP A 358 -12.53 22.17 3.70
C ASP A 358 -12.40 23.70 3.78
N THR A 359 -11.30 24.26 3.27
CA THR A 359 -11.04 25.70 3.16
C THR A 359 -12.09 26.42 2.31
N ASP A 360 -12.45 25.86 1.15
CA ASP A 360 -13.47 26.42 0.24
C ASP A 360 -14.89 26.27 0.82
N LEU A 361 -15.17 25.15 1.50
CA LEU A 361 -16.43 24.95 2.22
C LEU A 361 -16.60 26.01 3.32
N ILE A 362 -15.56 26.23 4.14
CA ILE A 362 -15.55 27.27 5.18
C ILE A 362 -15.74 28.66 4.56
N ALA A 363 -15.05 28.98 3.46
CA ALA A 363 -15.19 30.26 2.76
C ALA A 363 -16.61 30.48 2.20
N ALA A 364 -17.27 29.42 1.73
CA ALA A 364 -18.66 29.44 1.26
C ALA A 364 -19.71 29.35 2.38
N GLN A 365 -19.29 29.25 3.66
CA GLN A 365 -20.14 29.05 4.84
C GLN A 365 -20.90 27.69 4.85
N LEU A 366 -20.35 26.69 4.17
CA LEU A 366 -20.81 25.30 4.19
C LEU A 366 -20.13 24.51 5.32
N PRO A 367 -20.77 23.45 5.83
CA PRO A 367 -20.17 22.57 6.84
C PRO A 367 -19.10 21.65 6.24
N THR A 368 -18.02 21.44 6.98
CA THR A 368 -16.99 20.42 6.69
C THR A 368 -17.28 19.06 7.33
N GLU A 369 -18.33 18.95 8.14
CA GLU A 369 -18.76 17.67 8.71
C GLU A 369 -19.54 16.86 7.67
N GLU A 370 -19.05 15.65 7.36
CA GLU A 370 -19.46 14.83 6.22
C GLU A 370 -20.98 14.71 6.02
N GLU A 371 -21.73 14.32 7.06
CA GLU A 371 -23.21 14.20 7.01
C GLU A 371 -23.92 15.54 6.78
N LYS A 372 -23.39 16.64 7.34
CA LYS A 372 -23.97 17.98 7.15
C LYS A 372 -23.66 18.52 5.75
N LEU A 373 -22.49 18.20 5.20
CA LEU A 373 -22.16 18.51 3.80
C LEU A 373 -23.05 17.70 2.86
N ARG A 374 -23.20 16.39 3.11
CA ARG A 374 -24.09 15.50 2.35
C ARG A 374 -25.53 16.02 2.29
N LEU A 375 -26.07 16.49 3.43
CA LEU A 375 -27.39 17.14 3.48
C LEU A 375 -27.44 18.47 2.72
N SER A 376 -26.34 19.23 2.68
CA SER A 376 -26.23 20.49 1.92
C SER A 376 -26.18 20.22 0.41
N VAL A 377 -25.41 19.23 -0.03
CA VAL A 377 -25.34 18.76 -1.42
C VAL A 377 -26.70 18.19 -1.88
N LYS A 378 -27.37 17.40 -1.03
CA LYS A 378 -28.73 16.91 -1.30
C LYS A 378 -29.73 18.06 -1.48
N ARG A 379 -29.64 19.09 -0.65
CA ARG A 379 -30.49 20.29 -0.76
C ARG A 379 -30.20 21.10 -2.02
N TRP A 380 -28.94 21.18 -2.44
CA TRP A 380 -28.54 21.83 -3.70
C TRP A 380 -29.19 21.15 -4.91
N PHE A 381 -29.12 19.81 -5.04
CA PHE A 381 -29.82 19.09 -6.11
C PHE A 381 -31.35 19.27 -6.13
N ILE A 382 -31.99 19.49 -4.97
CA ILE A 382 -33.43 19.78 -4.88
C ILE A 382 -33.78 21.23 -5.33
N LEU A 383 -32.81 22.15 -5.33
CA LEU A 383 -33.01 23.57 -5.62
C LEU A 383 -32.45 24.01 -6.99
N ILE A 384 -31.64 23.18 -7.64
CA ILE A 384 -31.12 23.40 -8.99
C ILE A 384 -32.30 23.50 -9.99
N PRO A 385 -32.30 24.51 -10.89
CA PRO A 385 -33.28 24.57 -11.97
C PRO A 385 -33.00 23.47 -12.98
N GLN A 386 -34.07 22.84 -13.50
CA GLN A 386 -33.97 21.92 -14.64
C GLN A 386 -33.40 22.66 -15.85
N ILE A 387 -32.29 22.16 -16.40
CA ILE A 387 -31.64 22.70 -17.59
C ILE A 387 -32.00 21.84 -18.80
N ASP A 388 -32.54 22.46 -19.85
CA ASP A 388 -32.67 21.84 -21.16
C ASP A 388 -31.27 21.63 -21.77
N SER A 389 -30.86 20.37 -21.90
CA SER A 389 -29.46 19.97 -22.11
C SER A 389 -29.41 18.56 -22.71
N HIS A 390 -28.51 18.34 -23.68
CA HIS A 390 -28.23 17.02 -24.25
C HIS A 390 -27.86 15.94 -23.22
N ILE A 391 -27.37 16.33 -22.03
CA ILE A 391 -27.17 15.45 -20.89
C ILE A 391 -28.22 15.77 -19.84
N HIS A 392 -28.93 14.76 -19.36
CA HIS A 392 -29.76 14.84 -18.15
C HIS A 392 -29.32 13.75 -17.17
N PHE A 393 -28.80 14.18 -16.02
CA PHE A 393 -28.40 13.30 -14.92
C PHE A 393 -29.26 13.60 -13.70
N SER A 394 -29.87 12.57 -13.11
CA SER A 394 -30.75 12.70 -11.94
C SER A 394 -30.10 12.05 -10.71
N PRO A 395 -29.16 12.74 -10.02
CA PRO A 395 -28.41 12.18 -8.91
C PRO A 395 -29.18 12.18 -7.59
N TYR A 396 -29.11 11.06 -6.89
CA TYR A 396 -29.42 10.93 -5.48
C TYR A 396 -28.11 10.90 -4.68
N VAL A 397 -28.08 11.60 -3.54
CA VAL A 397 -26.88 11.64 -2.69
C VAL A 397 -26.81 10.39 -1.83
N ILE A 398 -25.75 9.59 -2.04
CA ILE A 398 -25.50 8.36 -1.31
C ILE A 398 -25.30 8.69 0.17
N ARG A 399 -25.90 7.89 1.06
CA ARG A 399 -25.60 7.94 2.48
C ARG A 399 -24.45 6.97 2.79
N PRO A 400 -23.38 7.42 3.47
CA PRO A 400 -22.16 6.61 3.68
C PRO A 400 -22.32 5.46 4.69
N VAL A 401 -23.54 5.21 5.17
CA VAL A 401 -23.80 4.19 6.18
C VAL A 401 -23.99 2.83 5.50
N LEU A 402 -23.16 1.87 5.89
CA LEU A 402 -23.20 0.49 5.43
C LEU A 402 -23.55 -0.45 6.58
N PHE A 403 -24.43 -1.41 6.34
CA PHE A 403 -24.76 -2.47 7.29
C PHE A 403 -24.33 -3.84 6.76
N ALA A 404 -23.85 -4.70 7.67
CA ALA A 404 -23.76 -6.14 7.49
C ALA A 404 -24.97 -6.79 8.17
N PHE A 405 -25.57 -7.77 7.52
CA PHE A 405 -26.59 -8.66 8.08
C PHE A 405 -26.02 -10.06 8.17
N GLY A 406 -26.13 -10.71 9.33
CA GLY A 406 -25.54 -12.02 9.53
C GLY A 406 -26.01 -12.75 10.77
N LYS A 407 -25.68 -14.04 10.86
CA LYS A 407 -26.07 -14.93 11.96
C LYS A 407 -24.86 -15.25 12.82
N VAL A 408 -25.06 -15.21 14.14
CA VAL A 408 -24.03 -15.57 15.12
C VAL A 408 -24.22 -17.02 15.53
N GLU A 409 -23.18 -17.83 15.37
CA GLU A 409 -23.10 -19.21 15.84
C GLU A 409 -22.05 -19.33 16.94
N ARG A 410 -22.35 -20.09 18.00
CA ARG A 410 -21.40 -20.45 19.07
C ARG A 410 -21.39 -21.97 19.21
N GLU A 411 -20.21 -22.57 19.11
CA GLU A 411 -19.99 -24.02 19.11
C GLU A 411 -20.80 -24.80 18.04
N GLY A 412 -21.23 -24.11 16.97
CA GLY A 412 -22.03 -24.68 15.86
C GLY A 412 -23.54 -24.49 15.98
N GLU A 413 -24.05 -23.93 17.10
CA GLU A 413 -25.46 -23.59 17.26
C GLU A 413 -25.70 -22.09 17.01
N ILE A 414 -26.76 -21.75 16.26
CA ILE A 414 -27.20 -20.36 16.08
C ILE A 414 -27.64 -19.82 17.44
N VAL A 415 -26.99 -18.76 17.92
CA VAL A 415 -27.25 -18.22 19.25
C VAL A 415 -28.54 -17.40 19.24
N LEU A 416 -29.48 -17.78 20.10
CA LEU A 416 -30.78 -17.13 20.24
C LEU A 416 -30.73 -16.05 21.34
N TYR A 417 -30.91 -14.79 20.94
CA TYR A 417 -30.87 -13.63 21.85
C TYR A 417 -32.27 -13.10 22.18
N SER A 418 -32.43 -12.42 23.33
CA SER A 418 -33.64 -11.69 23.73
C SER A 418 -33.47 -10.18 23.53
N ARG A 419 -34.59 -9.43 23.55
CA ARG A 419 -34.57 -7.96 23.38
C ARG A 419 -33.79 -7.22 24.47
N ASP A 420 -33.66 -7.82 25.65
CA ASP A 420 -32.89 -7.29 26.80
C ASP A 420 -31.38 -7.17 26.50
N PHE A 421 -30.92 -7.78 25.41
CA PHE A 421 -29.54 -7.71 24.97
C PHE A 421 -29.13 -6.31 24.49
N MET A 422 -30.08 -5.47 24.08
CA MET A 422 -29.82 -4.06 23.70
C MET A 422 -29.66 -3.11 24.89
N ASP A 423 -29.74 -3.59 26.13
CA ASP A 423 -29.25 -2.82 27.26
C ASP A 423 -27.71 -2.83 27.24
N THR A 424 -27.09 -1.68 26.96
CA THR A 424 -25.63 -1.50 26.92
C THR A 424 -24.95 -1.71 28.28
N ARG A 425 -25.72 -1.90 29.36
CA ARG A 425 -25.22 -2.26 30.70
C ARG A 425 -25.15 -3.77 30.92
N ASN A 426 -25.59 -4.59 29.96
CA ASN A 426 -25.53 -6.04 30.01
C ASN A 426 -24.12 -6.53 29.60
N VAL A 427 -23.40 -7.21 30.51
CA VAL A 427 -22.02 -7.67 30.26
C VAL A 427 -21.92 -8.61 29.04
N ASN A 428 -22.99 -9.38 28.76
CA ASN A 428 -23.02 -10.26 27.61
C ASN A 428 -23.06 -9.49 26.27
N ASN A 429 -23.59 -8.26 26.27
CA ASN A 429 -23.60 -7.38 25.09
C ASN A 429 -22.17 -6.97 24.71
N VAL A 430 -21.32 -6.68 25.69
CA VAL A 430 -19.91 -6.33 25.47
C VAL A 430 -19.13 -7.51 24.85
N ASP A 431 -19.26 -8.74 25.41
CA ASP A 431 -18.69 -9.96 24.82
C ASP A 431 -19.15 -10.13 23.37
N LEU A 432 -20.44 -9.96 23.07
CA LEU A 432 -20.92 -10.10 21.70
C LEU A 432 -20.41 -9.01 20.75
N GLN A 433 -20.46 -7.74 21.15
CA GLN A 433 -19.99 -6.64 20.30
C GLN A 433 -18.50 -6.77 20.01
N GLU A 434 -17.68 -7.17 20.98
CA GLU A 434 -16.25 -7.44 20.79
C GLU A 434 -16.02 -8.64 19.84
N ASN A 435 -16.78 -9.74 19.98
CA ASN A 435 -16.65 -10.87 19.06
C ASN A 435 -17.14 -10.57 17.63
N ILE A 436 -18.24 -9.82 17.46
CA ILE A 436 -18.72 -9.37 16.13
C ILE A 436 -17.74 -8.37 15.51
N TYR A 437 -17.24 -7.40 16.28
CA TYR A 437 -16.18 -6.47 15.88
C TYR A 437 -14.96 -7.23 15.37
N ASN A 438 -14.47 -8.19 16.17
CA ASN A 438 -13.28 -8.98 15.81
C ASN A 438 -13.50 -9.85 14.57
N HIS A 439 -14.70 -10.43 14.38
CA HIS A 439 -15.01 -11.20 13.17
C HIS A 439 -15.12 -10.31 11.93
N LEU A 440 -15.82 -9.17 12.01
CA LEU A 440 -15.93 -8.22 10.89
C LEU A 440 -14.56 -7.64 10.52
N ASN A 441 -13.79 -7.18 11.51
CA ASN A 441 -12.46 -6.64 11.30
C ASN A 441 -11.53 -7.69 10.67
N TRP A 442 -11.57 -8.95 11.12
CA TRP A 442 -10.87 -10.07 10.48
C TRP A 442 -11.31 -10.28 9.02
N PHE A 443 -12.61 -10.37 8.75
CA PHE A 443 -13.16 -10.64 7.41
C PHE A 443 -12.72 -9.54 6.43
N LEU A 444 -12.86 -8.28 6.84
CA LEU A 444 -12.59 -7.13 6.01
C LEU A 444 -11.08 -6.87 5.84
N GLN A 445 -10.24 -7.20 6.84
CA GLN A 445 -8.78 -7.23 6.67
C GLN A 445 -8.33 -8.36 5.73
N LYS A 446 -8.87 -9.59 5.88
CA LYS A 446 -8.56 -10.75 5.01
C LYS A 446 -8.82 -10.46 3.54
N HIS A 447 -9.85 -9.66 3.23
CA HIS A 447 -10.18 -9.24 1.87
C HIS A 447 -9.54 -7.90 1.44
N ASN A 448 -8.58 -7.36 2.21
CA ASN A 448 -7.92 -6.08 1.97
C ASN A 448 -8.91 -4.92 1.73
N LYS A 449 -9.93 -4.81 2.60
CA LYS A 449 -11.01 -3.82 2.50
C LYS A 449 -10.93 -2.68 3.51
N PHE A 450 -10.30 -2.90 4.66
CA PHE A 450 -10.15 -1.88 5.70
C PHE A 450 -8.77 -1.92 6.36
N THR A 451 -8.28 -0.75 6.73
CA THR A 451 -7.12 -0.64 7.63
C THR A 451 -7.55 -0.91 9.08
N PRO A 452 -6.67 -1.41 9.98
CA PRO A 452 -7.12 -1.95 11.28
C PRO A 452 -7.71 -0.97 12.31
N TYR A 453 -7.86 0.33 12.00
CA TYR A 453 -7.91 1.41 13.00
C TYR A 453 -9.07 2.41 12.90
N ILE A 454 -9.97 2.32 11.90
CA ILE A 454 -10.83 3.45 11.51
C ILE A 454 -12.35 3.24 11.80
N HIS A 455 -12.77 2.07 12.30
CA HIS A 455 -14.18 1.63 12.11
C HIS A 455 -15.06 1.54 13.38
N THR A 456 -16.19 2.25 13.30
CA THR A 456 -17.31 2.31 14.25
C THR A 456 -18.27 1.12 14.09
N PHE A 457 -17.76 -0.11 14.25
CA PHE A 457 -18.62 -1.29 14.21
C PHE A 457 -19.60 -1.30 15.41
N GLU A 458 -20.90 -1.16 15.14
CA GLU A 458 -21.95 -1.10 16.18
C GLU A 458 -23.16 -1.95 15.79
N VAL A 459 -23.52 -2.90 16.66
CA VAL A 459 -24.69 -3.77 16.51
C VAL A 459 -25.97 -2.95 16.73
N GLN A 460 -26.74 -2.69 15.67
CA GLN A 460 -27.90 -1.79 15.69
C GLN A 460 -29.20 -2.49 16.09
N SER A 461 -29.46 -3.68 15.51
CA SER A 461 -30.69 -4.44 15.73
C SER A 461 -30.46 -5.95 15.57
N TYR A 462 -31.26 -6.74 16.29
CA TYR A 462 -31.37 -8.18 16.11
C TYR A 462 -32.83 -8.51 15.79
N ASP A 463 -33.07 -9.24 14.69
CA ASP A 463 -34.41 -9.69 14.31
C ASP A 463 -34.69 -11.09 14.86
N GLU A 464 -35.72 -11.17 15.72
CA GLU A 464 -36.18 -12.40 16.34
C GLU A 464 -36.77 -13.41 15.33
N ASN A 465 -37.13 -12.99 14.12
CA ASN A 465 -37.68 -13.88 13.09
C ASN A 465 -36.57 -14.56 12.28
N THR A 466 -35.72 -13.77 11.61
CA THR A 466 -34.60 -14.27 10.78
C THR A 466 -33.41 -14.80 11.59
N LYS A 467 -33.30 -14.39 12.87
CA LYS A 467 -32.14 -14.60 13.78
C LYS A 467 -30.89 -13.82 13.36
N GLU A 468 -31.07 -12.69 12.67
CA GLU A 468 -29.97 -11.92 12.10
C GLU A 468 -29.66 -10.64 12.89
N PHE A 469 -28.37 -10.34 12.98
CA PHE A 469 -27.84 -9.08 13.48
C PHE A 469 -27.57 -8.12 12.32
N LYS A 470 -28.16 -6.93 12.40
CA LYS A 470 -27.81 -5.77 11.62
C LYS A 470 -26.70 -5.00 12.34
N THR A 471 -25.49 -5.06 11.79
CA THR A 471 -24.30 -4.42 12.34
C THR A 471 -23.88 -3.28 11.43
N ARG A 472 -23.68 -2.07 11.95
CA ARG A 472 -23.06 -0.98 11.20
C ARG A 472 -21.60 -1.33 10.92
N VAL A 473 -21.17 -1.17 9.68
CA VAL A 473 -19.80 -1.45 9.22
C VAL A 473 -19.00 -0.16 9.14
N THR A 474 -19.60 0.88 8.57
CA THR A 474 -19.03 2.24 8.53
C THR A 474 -20.14 3.26 8.30
N ASP A 475 -19.82 4.52 8.56
CA ASP A 475 -20.64 5.72 8.31
C ASP A 475 -19.84 6.88 7.68
N SER A 476 -18.72 6.60 6.99
CA SER A 476 -17.93 7.59 6.22
C SER A 476 -17.72 7.20 4.75
N ASN A 477 -17.85 8.17 3.86
CA ASN A 477 -17.60 8.05 2.42
C ASN A 477 -16.17 7.54 2.13
N LYS A 478 -15.14 8.02 2.85
CA LYS A 478 -13.74 7.55 2.64
C LYS A 478 -13.57 6.07 2.95
N ALA A 479 -14.23 5.58 4.00
CA ALA A 479 -14.22 4.16 4.37
C ALA A 479 -15.02 3.31 3.35
N LEU A 480 -16.21 3.77 2.93
CA LEU A 480 -17.02 3.11 1.90
C LEU A 480 -16.25 2.94 0.58
N GLN A 481 -15.42 3.94 0.22
CA GLN A 481 -14.48 3.90 -0.89
C GLN A 481 -13.34 2.89 -0.65
N GLN A 482 -12.64 2.96 0.49
CA GLN A 482 -11.53 2.04 0.80
C GLN A 482 -11.92 0.56 0.70
N ALA A 483 -13.15 0.22 1.09
CA ALA A 483 -13.67 -1.15 1.00
C ALA A 483 -14.12 -1.59 -0.40
N LYS A 484 -14.16 -0.70 -1.41
CA LYS A 484 -14.90 -0.91 -2.66
C LYS A 484 -16.35 -1.32 -2.38
N MET A 485 -17.08 -0.46 -1.68
CA MET A 485 -18.48 -0.71 -1.29
C MET A 485 -19.42 0.45 -1.64
N VAL A 486 -18.99 1.37 -2.50
CA VAL A 486 -19.83 2.47 -3.02
C VAL A 486 -20.90 1.94 -3.99
N ILE A 487 -20.55 0.97 -4.83
CA ILE A 487 -21.41 0.28 -5.81
C ILE A 487 -22.00 -0.99 -5.18
N ARG A 488 -23.23 -1.40 -5.56
CA ARG A 488 -23.97 -2.52 -4.93
C ARG A 488 -23.48 -3.89 -5.38
N ARG A 489 -23.16 -4.07 -6.68
CA ARG A 489 -22.70 -5.37 -7.21
C ARG A 489 -21.47 -5.95 -6.50
N ASP A 490 -20.59 -5.09 -5.97
CA ASP A 490 -19.40 -5.49 -5.21
C ASP A 490 -19.74 -6.20 -3.89
N TYR A 491 -20.96 -6.08 -3.36
CA TYR A 491 -21.36 -6.74 -2.11
C TYR A 491 -21.46 -8.26 -2.28
N ILE A 492 -21.91 -8.71 -3.45
CA ILE A 492 -22.10 -10.14 -3.75
C ILE A 492 -20.73 -10.82 -3.89
N SER A 493 -19.82 -10.22 -4.69
CA SER A 493 -18.46 -10.74 -4.91
C SER A 493 -17.56 -10.74 -3.66
N LEU A 494 -17.99 -10.05 -2.60
CA LEU A 494 -17.41 -10.10 -1.25
C LEU A 494 -17.91 -11.31 -0.45
N LEU A 495 -19.19 -11.66 -0.56
CA LEU A 495 -19.85 -12.70 0.24
C LEU A 495 -19.62 -14.12 -0.29
N GLU A 496 -19.37 -14.24 -1.60
CA GLU A 496 -18.96 -15.48 -2.29
C GLU A 496 -17.59 -16.01 -1.82
N LYS A 497 -16.79 -15.17 -1.15
CA LYS A 497 -15.42 -15.49 -0.77
C LYS A 497 -15.34 -15.86 0.70
N ASP A 498 -15.05 -17.14 0.95
CA ASP A 498 -14.20 -17.57 2.05
C ASP A 498 -14.68 -17.23 3.48
N GLN A 499 -15.99 -17.37 3.73
CA GLN A 499 -16.66 -17.11 5.03
C GLN A 499 -16.21 -18.01 6.20
N VAL A 500 -15.35 -19.01 5.98
CA VAL A 500 -14.92 -19.95 7.02
C VAL A 500 -13.77 -19.34 7.84
N GLN A 501 -14.07 -18.88 9.06
CA GLN A 501 -13.02 -18.61 10.05
C GLN A 501 -12.34 -19.91 10.51
N PRO A 502 -11.00 -19.93 10.70
CA PRO A 502 -10.30 -21.11 11.19
C PRO A 502 -10.65 -21.42 12.65
N LEU A 503 -11.43 -22.48 12.87
CA LEU A 503 -11.65 -23.18 14.14
C LEU A 503 -12.05 -22.34 15.37
N SER A 504 -12.58 -21.13 15.16
CA SER A 504 -13.18 -20.32 16.22
C SER A 504 -14.45 -20.99 16.77
N LYS A 505 -14.63 -20.94 18.10
CA LYS A 505 -15.90 -21.29 18.76
C LYS A 505 -17.02 -20.28 18.52
N PHE A 506 -16.72 -19.15 17.87
CA PHE A 506 -17.64 -18.08 17.52
C PHE A 506 -17.54 -17.79 16.01
N GLN A 507 -18.67 -17.75 15.30
CA GLN A 507 -18.72 -17.39 13.88
C GLN A 507 -19.83 -16.36 13.66
N TYR A 508 -19.57 -15.33 12.84
CA TYR A 508 -20.59 -14.37 12.39
C TYR A 508 -20.75 -14.46 10.88
N LYS A 509 -21.60 -15.39 10.42
CA LYS A 509 -21.82 -15.67 8.99
C LYS A 509 -22.62 -14.53 8.37
N ILE A 510 -22.00 -13.77 7.47
CA ILE A 510 -22.60 -12.60 6.84
C ILE A 510 -23.45 -13.06 5.66
N ARG A 511 -24.75 -12.73 5.66
CA ARG A 511 -25.69 -13.03 4.56
C ARG A 511 -25.70 -11.93 3.50
N SER A 512 -25.75 -10.66 3.91
CA SER A 512 -25.82 -9.51 3.00
C SER A 512 -25.06 -8.30 3.55
N PHE A 513 -24.65 -7.42 2.63
CA PHE A 513 -24.32 -6.03 2.93
C PHE A 513 -25.33 -5.12 2.25
N GLU A 514 -25.76 -4.06 2.93
CA GLU A 514 -26.79 -3.13 2.43
C GLU A 514 -26.44 -1.70 2.86
N ARG A 515 -26.53 -0.73 1.94
CA ARG A 515 -26.42 0.70 2.27
C ARG A 515 -27.70 1.21 2.93
N GLU A 516 -27.58 2.22 3.78
CA GLU A 516 -28.74 2.90 4.36
C GLU A 516 -29.42 3.78 3.30
N TYR A 517 -30.44 3.25 2.64
CA TYR A 517 -31.28 4.01 1.72
C TYR A 517 -31.86 5.25 2.41
N SER A 518 -31.86 6.39 1.69
CA SER A 518 -32.70 7.52 2.07
C SER A 518 -34.16 7.12 1.80
N ILE A 519 -34.92 6.82 2.85
CA ILE A 519 -36.32 6.33 2.81
C ILE A 519 -37.24 7.21 1.93
N GLU A 520 -36.90 8.49 1.78
CA GLU A 520 -37.53 9.42 0.84
C GLU A 520 -37.56 8.95 -0.63
N VAL A 521 -36.69 8.02 -1.04
CA VAL A 521 -36.64 7.49 -2.43
C VAL A 521 -37.82 6.58 -2.77
N GLU A 522 -38.39 5.85 -1.80
CA GLU A 522 -39.60 5.05 -2.04
C GLU A 522 -40.79 5.96 -2.39
N ASN A 523 -41.01 7.00 -1.56
CA ASN A 523 -42.02 8.04 -1.80
C ASN A 523 -41.77 8.82 -3.10
N ALA A 524 -40.52 8.91 -3.58
CA ALA A 524 -40.18 9.57 -4.84
C ALA A 524 -40.41 8.67 -6.07
N LYS A 525 -40.26 7.34 -5.96
CA LYS A 525 -40.55 6.41 -7.06
C LYS A 525 -42.05 6.31 -7.37
N GLU A 526 -42.92 6.46 -6.37
CA GLU A 526 -44.37 6.59 -6.60
C GLU A 526 -44.74 7.92 -7.26
N ALA A 527 -43.95 8.97 -7.02
CA ALA A 527 -44.16 10.30 -7.58
C ALA A 527 -43.58 10.45 -9.00
N ARG A 528 -44.23 9.84 -10.01
CA ARG A 528 -44.01 10.22 -11.43
C ARG A 528 -44.38 11.69 -11.64
N ILE A 529 -43.37 12.57 -11.68
CA ILE A 529 -43.56 14.01 -11.88
C ILE A 529 -43.85 14.31 -13.35
N ASP A 530 -45.07 14.74 -13.64
CA ASP A 530 -45.48 15.26 -14.95
C ASP A 530 -45.01 16.73 -15.10
N ILE A 531 -43.97 16.96 -15.91
CA ILE A 531 -43.26 18.24 -15.96
C ILE A 531 -43.93 19.19 -16.97
N THR A 532 -44.76 20.11 -16.46
CA THR A 532 -45.20 21.30 -17.21
C THR A 532 -44.60 22.59 -16.63
N PRO A 533 -43.85 23.39 -17.40
CA PRO A 533 -43.07 24.50 -16.86
C PRO A 533 -43.92 25.75 -16.57
N ARG A 534 -43.55 26.49 -15.52
CA ARG A 534 -44.18 27.77 -15.13
C ARG A 534 -43.12 28.80 -14.73
N ALA A 535 -43.25 30.03 -15.25
CA ALA A 535 -42.20 31.05 -15.15
C ALA A 535 -42.07 31.69 -13.75
N PRO A 536 -40.85 32.14 -13.36
CA PRO A 536 -40.59 32.80 -12.07
C PRO A 536 -40.63 34.35 -12.13
N ASP A 537 -40.90 34.97 -10.98
CA ASP A 537 -40.76 36.42 -10.71
C ASP A 537 -39.57 36.69 -9.76
N ALA A 538 -39.00 37.91 -9.81
CA ALA A 538 -37.70 38.24 -9.19
C ALA A 538 -37.79 39.18 -7.95
N ILE A 539 -36.82 39.08 -7.03
CA ILE A 539 -36.69 39.91 -5.81
C ILE A 539 -35.21 40.26 -5.51
N ASN A 540 -34.94 41.51 -5.07
CA ASN A 540 -33.61 42.04 -4.64
C ASN A 540 -33.31 41.71 -3.15
N GLY A 541 -32.12 41.79 -2.55
CA GLY A 541 -30.82 42.37 -2.93
C GLY A 541 -30.30 43.32 -1.82
N VAL A 542 -29.16 43.00 -1.17
CA VAL A 542 -28.56 43.75 -0.03
C VAL A 542 -27.02 43.62 -0.03
N GLU A 543 -26.29 44.66 0.40
CA GLU A 543 -24.80 44.77 0.44
C GLU A 543 -24.22 44.78 1.88
N PHE A 544 -22.91 44.56 2.04
CA PHE A 544 -22.12 44.85 3.27
C PHE A 544 -20.63 45.20 2.94
N GLU A 545 -19.90 45.78 3.90
CA GLU A 545 -18.67 46.57 3.69
C GLU A 545 -17.31 45.87 4.01
N ASN A 546 -16.20 46.51 3.59
CA ASN A 546 -14.79 46.04 3.62
C ASN A 546 -14.02 46.28 4.96
N SER A 547 -12.90 45.56 5.16
CA SER A 547 -11.72 46.01 5.93
C SER A 547 -10.44 45.19 5.64
N THR A 548 -9.24 45.77 5.80
CA THR A 548 -7.93 45.12 5.50
C THR A 548 -6.77 45.78 6.29
N ILE A 549 -5.77 45.00 6.79
CA ILE A 549 -4.55 45.48 7.50
C ILE A 549 -3.32 44.62 7.10
N LEU A 550 -2.08 45.15 7.28
CA LEU A 550 -0.78 44.61 6.83
C LEU A 550 0.36 44.81 7.88
N LEU A 551 1.63 44.48 7.53
CA LEU A 551 2.96 44.73 8.20
C LEU A 551 3.62 43.49 8.89
N GLN A 552 4.96 43.34 9.09
CA GLN A 552 6.22 43.67 8.33
C GLN A 552 7.45 42.98 9.03
N SER A 553 8.71 43.10 8.53
CA SER A 553 9.88 42.24 8.94
C SER A 553 11.30 42.88 8.91
N GLU A 554 12.30 42.37 9.69
CA GLU A 554 13.79 42.54 9.53
C GLU A 554 14.62 41.60 10.50
N VAL A 555 15.60 40.73 10.10
CA VAL A 555 17.13 40.78 10.03
C VAL A 555 17.90 41.10 11.37
N ILE A 556 19.10 40.61 11.84
CA ILE A 556 20.44 40.11 11.32
C ILE A 556 21.21 39.14 12.31
N GLY A 557 22.51 38.79 12.06
CA GLY A 557 23.45 37.89 12.84
C GLY A 557 24.55 38.62 13.70
N PRO A 558 25.88 38.22 13.78
CA PRO A 558 26.65 37.13 13.13
C PRO A 558 27.94 36.51 13.85
N GLN A 559 28.66 35.57 13.17
CA GLN A 559 30.16 35.31 13.14
C GLN A 559 31.01 34.59 14.26
N GLY A 560 32.08 33.85 13.84
CA GLY A 560 33.20 33.30 14.67
C GLY A 560 34.05 32.16 14.03
N THR A 561 35.40 32.13 14.16
CA THR A 561 36.33 31.13 13.51
C THR A 561 37.67 30.88 14.26
N VAL A 562 38.42 29.78 13.94
CA VAL A 562 39.92 29.58 13.87
C VAL A 562 40.32 28.06 13.79
N SER A 563 41.53 27.71 13.29
CA SER A 563 42.04 26.32 13.01
C SER A 563 43.13 25.84 14.04
N VAL A 564 44.00 24.80 13.91
CA VAL A 564 45.08 24.52 12.92
C VAL A 564 45.80 23.13 13.18
N LYS A 565 46.12 22.35 12.12
CA LYS A 565 47.21 21.30 11.92
C LYS A 565 47.12 19.79 12.32
N SER A 566 47.16 18.94 11.27
CA SER A 566 48.14 17.86 10.96
C SER A 566 47.87 16.37 11.33
N LEU A 567 47.74 15.52 10.28
CA LEU A 567 48.64 14.37 9.99
C LEU A 567 48.60 13.92 8.49
N ARG A 568 49.33 12.84 8.10
CA ARG A 568 49.53 12.44 6.68
C ARG A 568 49.89 10.95 6.50
N LYS A 569 49.03 10.14 5.84
CA LYS A 569 49.33 8.91 5.04
C LYS A 569 48.08 7.99 4.89
N LEU A 570 47.45 7.91 3.70
CA LEU A 570 46.69 6.71 3.26
C LEU A 570 46.34 6.67 1.76
N CYS A 571 47.14 7.33 0.90
CA CYS A 571 46.76 7.66 -0.48
C CYS A 571 47.52 6.90 -1.59
N ASN A 572 48.35 5.93 -1.24
CA ASN A 572 49.26 5.25 -2.19
C ASN A 572 48.75 3.84 -2.54
N LYS A 573 47.77 3.74 -3.45
CA LYS A 573 47.53 2.50 -4.20
C LYS A 573 46.78 2.64 -5.55
N VAL A 574 46.91 3.79 -6.21
CA VAL A 574 46.53 3.98 -7.63
C VAL A 574 47.60 4.86 -8.27
N ASP A 575 48.54 4.22 -8.97
CA ASP A 575 49.52 4.83 -9.89
C ASP A 575 49.91 3.72 -10.91
N ASP A 576 49.04 3.51 -11.90
CA ASP A 576 49.24 2.79 -13.17
C ASP A 576 48.10 3.28 -14.09
N TYR A 577 48.37 3.53 -15.38
CA TYR A 577 47.51 4.28 -16.34
C TYR A 577 47.30 5.77 -15.93
N ASN A 578 47.78 6.79 -16.65
CA ASN A 578 48.38 6.90 -17.99
C ASN A 578 49.54 7.92 -18.01
N ASP A 579 50.51 7.72 -18.91
CA ASP A 579 51.31 8.80 -19.53
C ASP A 579 50.57 9.30 -20.80
N ASP A 580 51.04 10.41 -21.41
CA ASP A 580 50.60 11.00 -22.70
C ASP A 580 49.09 11.41 -22.75
N ASP A 581 48.69 12.69 -22.82
CA ASP A 581 49.08 13.73 -23.77
C ASP A 581 48.84 15.15 -23.20
N ASP A 582 49.74 16.09 -23.50
CA ASP A 582 49.59 17.51 -23.15
C ASP A 582 50.45 18.38 -24.11
N TYR A 583 49.84 19.02 -25.12
CA TYR A 583 50.27 20.33 -25.68
C TYR A 583 49.35 20.80 -26.83
N ILE A 584 48.67 21.93 -26.61
CA ILE A 584 48.10 22.80 -27.66
C ILE A 584 48.66 24.20 -27.45
N ASP A 585 49.26 24.78 -28.50
CA ASP A 585 49.41 26.22 -28.74
C ASP A 585 50.12 26.41 -30.11
N GLY A 586 49.60 27.29 -30.98
CA GLY A 586 50.21 27.55 -32.30
C GLY A 586 49.24 28.18 -33.31
N ASP A 587 49.33 29.50 -33.47
CA ASP A 587 48.45 30.33 -34.31
C ASP A 587 48.76 30.27 -35.84
N ASP A 588 47.79 30.81 -36.59
CA ASP A 588 47.91 31.58 -37.85
C ASP A 588 48.11 30.92 -39.25
N ASP A 589 47.54 31.67 -40.21
CA ASP A 589 47.77 31.77 -41.67
C ASP A 589 47.37 30.64 -42.67
N ASP A 590 46.35 31.00 -43.48
CA ASP A 590 46.15 30.78 -44.92
C ASP A 590 47.05 29.76 -45.69
N SER A 591 46.44 28.80 -46.38
CA SER A 591 46.63 28.61 -47.84
C SER A 591 45.58 27.68 -48.48
N ASP A 592 45.29 27.99 -49.74
CA ASP A 592 44.34 27.36 -50.67
C ASP A 592 44.71 25.93 -51.15
N ASP A 593 43.83 25.40 -52.00
CA ASP A 593 44.00 24.40 -53.08
C ASP A 593 44.01 22.88 -52.77
N ASP A 594 42.96 22.24 -53.31
CA ASP A 594 42.96 21.07 -54.20
C ASP A 594 43.17 19.60 -53.71
N ASP A 595 42.10 18.83 -53.98
CA ASP A 595 42.04 17.55 -54.71
C ASP A 595 42.36 16.16 -54.10
N ASP A 596 41.43 15.26 -54.46
CA ASP A 596 41.55 13.83 -54.85
C ASP A 596 41.75 12.66 -53.85
N ASP A 597 40.94 11.63 -54.12
CA ASP A 597 41.13 10.16 -54.04
C ASP A 597 41.39 9.49 -52.65
N ASP A 598 40.54 8.52 -52.25
CA ASP A 598 40.73 7.04 -52.33
C ASP A 598 41.71 6.51 -51.23
N ASP A 599 41.59 5.37 -50.55
CA ASP A 599 40.86 4.08 -50.66
C ASP A 599 40.27 3.74 -49.25
N ASP A 600 39.21 2.93 -49.04
CA ASP A 600 39.10 1.45 -49.05
C ASP A 600 39.95 0.70 -47.96
N ASP A 601 39.74 -0.61 -47.80
CA ASP A 601 40.13 -1.51 -46.68
C ASP A 601 39.34 -1.22 -45.35
N ASP A 602 38.30 -1.97 -44.96
CA ASP A 602 38.16 -3.41 -44.67
C ASP A 602 39.14 -3.96 -43.60
N ASP A 603 38.57 -4.50 -42.51
CA ASP A 603 39.03 -5.76 -41.89
C ASP A 603 37.88 -6.29 -41.00
N ASP A 604 37.57 -7.58 -41.14
CA ASP A 604 36.58 -8.31 -40.34
C ASP A 604 37.15 -8.72 -38.96
N ASP A 605 36.27 -9.13 -38.04
CA ASP A 605 36.58 -10.17 -37.03
C ASP A 605 35.25 -10.70 -36.45
N ASP A 606 34.68 -11.70 -37.12
CA ASP A 606 33.73 -12.66 -36.51
C ASP A 606 34.50 -13.57 -35.53
N GLU A 607 33.88 -14.01 -34.43
CA GLU A 607 34.09 -15.38 -33.92
C GLU A 607 32.99 -15.80 -32.92
N GLU A 608 32.20 -16.79 -33.36
CA GLU A 608 31.65 -17.97 -32.64
C GLU A 608 30.96 -17.78 -31.27
N GLU A 609 29.67 -18.10 -31.07
CA GLU A 609 28.97 -19.40 -31.18
C GLU A 609 29.48 -20.49 -30.20
N GLU A 610 28.72 -20.75 -29.13
CA GLU A 610 28.60 -22.07 -28.48
C GLU A 610 27.14 -22.30 -28.07
N GLU A 611 26.37 -22.99 -28.92
CA GLU A 611 25.39 -24.00 -28.49
C GLU A 611 26.19 -25.29 -28.14
N GLU A 612 25.73 -26.34 -27.46
CA GLU A 612 24.41 -26.87 -27.08
C GLU A 612 24.54 -27.51 -25.67
N GLU A 613 23.45 -28.02 -25.08
CA GLU A 613 23.35 -29.47 -24.76
C GLU A 613 21.92 -29.80 -24.29
N GLU A 614 21.38 -30.92 -24.80
CA GLU A 614 20.04 -31.43 -24.53
C GLU A 614 20.08 -32.56 -23.48
N GLU A 615 19.06 -32.66 -22.63
CA GLU A 615 18.69 -33.92 -21.96
C GLU A 615 17.17 -34.12 -22.12
N GLU A 616 16.78 -34.94 -23.10
CA GLU A 616 15.46 -35.58 -23.16
C GLU A 616 15.41 -36.75 -22.18
N ASP A 617 14.23 -37.08 -21.64
CA ASP A 617 13.88 -38.45 -21.21
C ASP A 617 12.34 -38.56 -21.13
N ASP A 618 11.79 -39.65 -21.67
CA ASP A 618 10.35 -39.86 -21.91
C ASP A 618 9.59 -40.49 -20.71
N ASP A 619 8.25 -40.52 -20.81
CA ASP A 619 7.41 -41.74 -20.71
C ASP A 619 5.92 -41.36 -20.44
N ASP A 620 5.03 -41.67 -21.40
CA ASP A 620 3.71 -42.36 -21.34
C ASP A 620 2.72 -42.11 -20.16
N ASP A 621 1.38 -42.30 -20.28
CA ASP A 621 0.56 -43.06 -21.23
C ASP A 621 -0.62 -42.24 -21.82
N ASP A 622 -1.15 -42.69 -22.95
CA ASP A 622 -2.46 -42.29 -23.52
C ASP A 622 -3.67 -42.87 -22.74
N ASP A 623 -4.87 -42.32 -22.99
CA ASP A 623 -6.04 -43.12 -23.37
C ASP A 623 -7.15 -42.19 -23.91
N ASP A 624 -7.56 -42.41 -25.17
CA ASP A 624 -8.75 -41.79 -25.78
C ASP A 624 -10.04 -42.46 -25.25
N ASP A 625 -11.18 -41.76 -25.37
CA ASP A 625 -12.45 -42.38 -25.78
C ASP A 625 -13.41 -41.28 -26.28
N ASP A 626 -13.82 -41.38 -27.55
CA ASP A 626 -14.96 -40.64 -28.11
C ASP A 626 -16.28 -41.23 -27.58
N ASP A 627 -17.37 -40.46 -27.54
CA ASP A 627 -18.62 -40.81 -28.24
C ASP A 627 -19.73 -39.75 -28.06
N ASP A 628 -20.51 -39.65 -29.14
CA ASP A 628 -21.62 -38.74 -29.48
C ASP A 628 -22.93 -38.90 -28.65
N ASP A 629 -24.01 -38.36 -29.24
CA ASP A 629 -25.45 -38.59 -29.01
C ASP A 629 -26.21 -37.73 -27.96
N ASP A 630 -26.86 -36.68 -28.48
CA ASP A 630 -28.32 -36.43 -28.50
C ASP A 630 -29.21 -36.83 -27.30
N ASP A 631 -29.97 -35.84 -26.81
CA ASP A 631 -31.44 -35.83 -26.61
C ASP A 631 -31.78 -34.39 -26.11
N ASP A 632 -32.46 -33.53 -26.88
CA ASP A 632 -33.91 -33.48 -27.11
C ASP A 632 -34.77 -33.59 -25.83
N ASP A 633 -35.37 -32.47 -25.41
CA ASP A 633 -36.70 -32.45 -24.77
C ASP A 633 -37.31 -31.04 -24.91
N GLU A 634 -38.35 -30.92 -25.75
CA GLU A 634 -39.23 -29.76 -25.85
C GLU A 634 -40.38 -29.92 -24.84
N GLU A 635 -40.59 -28.96 -23.92
CA GLU A 635 -41.91 -28.78 -23.27
C GLU A 635 -42.38 -27.32 -23.42
N GLU A 636 -43.19 -27.08 -24.45
CA GLU A 636 -44.14 -25.98 -24.50
C GLU A 636 -45.32 -26.31 -23.57
N GLU A 637 -45.74 -25.38 -22.71
CA GLU A 637 -47.14 -25.31 -22.27
C GLU A 637 -47.69 -23.89 -22.54
N GLU A 638 -48.77 -23.83 -23.30
CA GLU A 638 -49.50 -22.62 -23.70
C GLU A 638 -50.68 -22.32 -22.74
N GLU A 639 -51.38 -21.21 -23.01
CA GLU A 639 -52.72 -20.85 -22.49
C GLU A 639 -52.75 -20.45 -20.97
N GLU A 640 -53.73 -19.68 -20.47
CA GLU A 640 -54.99 -19.17 -21.05
C GLU A 640 -55.07 -17.62 -21.01
N GLU A 641 -55.83 -17.03 -21.95
CA GLU A 641 -56.29 -15.64 -21.90
C GLU A 641 -57.63 -15.55 -21.13
N GLU A 642 -57.83 -14.53 -20.28
CA GLU A 642 -59.18 -14.04 -19.94
C GLU A 642 -59.23 -12.50 -20.01
N GLU A 643 -59.89 -11.98 -21.05
CA GLU A 643 -60.45 -10.62 -21.07
C GLU A 643 -61.86 -10.64 -20.44
N GLU A 644 -62.15 -9.76 -19.49
CA GLU A 644 -63.52 -9.27 -19.27
C GLU A 644 -63.52 -7.73 -19.18
N ASP A 645 -64.24 -7.08 -20.11
CA ASP A 645 -64.66 -5.68 -20.04
C ASP A 645 -65.70 -5.48 -18.92
N ASP A 646 -65.73 -4.30 -18.28
CA ASP A 646 -66.92 -3.83 -17.53
C ASP A 646 -67.00 -2.27 -17.57
N ASP A 647 -68.24 -1.74 -17.64
CA ASP A 647 -68.65 -0.37 -18.07
C ASP A 647 -68.00 0.87 -17.37
#